data_AF-A0A4Y1RB27-F1
#
_entry.id   AF-A0A4Y1RB27-F1
#
_cell.length_a   1.000
_cell.length_b   1.000
_cell.length_c   1.000
_cell.angle_alpha   90.00
_cell.angle_beta   90.00
_cell.angle_gamma   90.00
#
_symmetry.space_group_name_H-M   'P 1'
#
loop_
_entity.id
_entity.type
_entity.pdbx_description
1 polymer ?
#
loop_
_entity_poly.entity_id
_entity_poly.type
_entity_poly.pdbx_seq_one_letter_code
_entity_poly.pdbx_strand_id
1 'polypeptide(L)'
;MLLKTSWILIVTEGAPTVTARMTTFTPKAIVHKKFGSSACYEVEEVHESTQNGCPGLAIMHKGPCLYRCTLQLPEVTVVSGIFKKKKDAEQSAAELALEKLGINPATKSPSLQEAWDALVARVSFLFSDEFLSTLHPLSGHFRAALQRDGDLSGQIPASVIAIFDATLCNMCKSLDPKVESNPFLVIPYVVRAAARLSELISTSEEELWFRRRNPYAPETVESSSIQQLGSTEIFSIEAINVPSSLEKTVERVILNVSSSGYFLDVIAKQLGLSKASDVLISRPMGKASSETRLYFAAPKQYLLDMSSDLLNAKEACNSEGSLNARASYLSGQDIYGDAILASIGYTWRSKDLFYEDVTLQSYHRMVIGKTPGGIYKLSRGAILAAELPLAFTTNAKWKGSFPREMLCTFCRQHRLEPVFSPQSTLEESSMSPKSHKKLKVTDLPVKEAQYANGCVVAAGVKDSVESGGSFRCEVKIVSKFQDFILECSPKDSFKKQSDSIQNVSLKVLLWLNAYFRDPTVPLERLNASADGLNIRFDPQNFIKVFMLCQHIHNVRHNETEEGKSVCSNSMNVSYALPGSEFRSLNIEGPDSGVTPSNGSLSSVSYSVSLVTEGEHMKELLESSDDFEFEIASGAVIPHLETVVMQMTVGQSAFFSMDLPHQELILAAADDSARMLPLLSSSEFLRNN
;
A
#
# COMPACT_ATOMS: atom_id res chain seq x y z
N MET A 1 -30.57 -51.22 37.67
CA MET A 1 -29.18 -51.06 37.20
C MET A 1 -29.26 -50.73 35.71
N LEU A 2 -29.76 -49.58 35.23
CA LEU A 2 -29.46 -48.16 35.46
C LEU A 2 -28.01 -47.77 35.09
N LEU A 3 -27.81 -47.30 33.86
CA LEU A 3 -26.73 -46.44 33.36
C LEU A 3 -27.23 -45.79 32.06
N LYS A 4 -28.02 -44.71 32.15
CA LYS A 4 -27.65 -43.30 31.93
C LYS A 4 -27.03 -43.00 30.55
N THR A 5 -27.92 -42.75 29.59
CA THR A 5 -27.71 -41.84 28.45
C THR A 5 -27.51 -40.41 28.96
N SER A 6 -26.34 -39.83 28.70
CA SER A 6 -26.06 -38.41 28.91
C SER A 6 -26.06 -37.71 27.55
N TRP A 7 -27.09 -36.90 27.31
CA TRP A 7 -27.13 -35.94 26.23
C TRP A 7 -26.26 -34.74 26.65
N ILE A 8 -25.13 -34.53 25.98
CA ILE A 8 -24.36 -33.30 26.11
C ILE A 8 -24.89 -32.32 25.07
N LEU A 9 -25.66 -31.36 25.56
CA LEU A 9 -26.06 -30.15 24.87
C LEU A 9 -24.80 -29.32 24.62
N ILE A 10 -24.24 -29.35 23.41
CA ILE A 10 -23.23 -28.38 23.00
C ILE A 10 -23.97 -27.08 22.71
N VAL A 11 -23.95 -26.18 23.70
CA VAL A 11 -24.34 -24.78 23.52
C VAL A 11 -23.38 -24.20 22.49
N THR A 12 -23.90 -23.84 21.32
CA THR A 12 -23.21 -23.02 20.33
C THR A 12 -22.96 -21.65 20.97
N GLU A 13 -21.77 -21.43 21.52
CA GLU A 13 -21.29 -20.10 21.82
C GLU A 13 -21.30 -19.27 20.54
N GLY A 14 -22.02 -18.15 20.60
CA GLY A 14 -22.25 -17.27 19.48
C GLY A 14 -20.96 -16.77 18.86
N ALA A 15 -21.02 -16.55 17.54
CA ALA A 15 -19.99 -15.89 16.78
C ALA A 15 -19.50 -14.63 17.51
N PRO A 16 -18.17 -14.40 17.62
CA PRO A 16 -17.67 -13.19 18.23
C PRO A 16 -18.14 -12.02 17.37
N THR A 17 -18.92 -11.13 17.99
CA THR A 17 -19.32 -9.84 17.45
C THR A 17 -18.07 -9.12 16.97
N VAL A 18 -17.97 -8.92 15.65
CA VAL A 18 -16.91 -8.14 15.00
C VAL A 18 -16.99 -6.72 15.55
N THR A 19 -16.17 -6.41 16.55
CA THR A 19 -15.99 -5.06 17.07
C THR A 19 -15.32 -4.25 15.97
N ALA A 20 -16.13 -3.44 15.28
CA ALA A 20 -15.67 -2.49 14.30
C ALA A 20 -14.54 -1.64 14.91
N ARG A 21 -13.37 -1.62 14.25
CA ARG A 21 -12.35 -0.59 14.50
C ARG A 21 -12.98 0.76 14.17
N MET A 22 -13.58 1.42 15.16
CA MET A 22 -13.70 2.87 15.13
C MET A 22 -12.28 3.40 15.00
N THR A 23 -12.02 4.21 13.98
CA THR A 23 -10.78 4.98 13.92
C THR A 23 -10.73 5.85 15.17
N THR A 24 -10.00 5.40 16.19
CA THR A 24 -9.75 6.17 17.41
C THR A 24 -8.89 7.35 16.98
N PHE A 25 -9.54 8.48 16.72
CA PHE A 25 -8.85 9.74 16.56
C PHE A 25 -7.91 9.91 17.76
N THR A 26 -6.64 10.22 17.51
CA THR A 26 -5.72 10.53 18.61
C THR A 26 -6.30 11.68 19.44
N PRO A 27 -6.09 11.72 20.77
CA PRO A 27 -6.60 12.80 21.62
C PRO A 27 -6.35 14.20 21.04
N LYS A 28 -5.16 14.44 20.49
CA LYS A 28 -4.81 15.70 19.81
C LYS A 28 -5.70 16.01 18.59
N ALA A 29 -6.05 15.01 17.79
CA ALA A 29 -6.93 15.18 16.63
C ALA A 29 -8.36 15.53 17.03
N ILE A 30 -8.85 14.98 18.16
CA ILE A 30 -10.19 15.29 18.69
C ILE A 30 -10.25 16.73 19.17
N VAL A 31 -9.23 17.17 19.93
CA VAL A 31 -9.12 18.56 20.38
C VAL A 31 -9.07 19.51 19.18
N HIS A 32 -8.25 19.22 18.17
CA HIS A 32 -8.18 20.04 16.97
C HIS A 32 -9.52 20.10 16.21
N LYS A 33 -10.24 18.97 16.11
CA LYS A 33 -11.57 18.93 15.45
C LYS A 33 -12.60 19.81 16.16
N LYS A 34 -12.56 19.87 17.49
CA LYS A 34 -13.55 20.60 18.29
C LYS A 34 -13.22 22.08 18.49
N PHE A 35 -11.93 22.39 18.71
CA PHE A 35 -11.48 23.73 19.09
C PHE A 35 -10.69 24.44 17.99
N GLY A 36 -10.21 23.72 16.97
CA GLY A 36 -9.50 24.31 15.83
C GLY A 36 -8.33 25.19 16.25
N SER A 37 -8.29 26.42 15.71
CA SER A 37 -7.27 27.43 15.99
C SER A 37 -7.30 27.97 17.43
N SER A 38 -8.35 27.68 18.21
CA SER A 38 -8.44 28.12 19.61
C SER A 38 -7.69 27.21 20.59
N ALA A 39 -7.15 26.07 20.11
CA ALA A 39 -6.29 25.20 20.90
C ALA A 39 -4.81 25.57 20.73
N CYS A 40 -4.17 26.04 21.80
CA CYS A 40 -2.75 26.39 21.79
C CYS A 40 -1.92 25.37 22.58
N TYR A 41 -0.95 24.74 21.91
CA TYR A 41 0.02 23.82 22.53
C TYR A 41 1.35 24.53 22.73
N GLU A 42 1.74 24.74 23.98
CA GLU A 42 3.02 25.32 24.37
C GLU A 42 3.90 24.23 24.98
N VAL A 43 5.07 23.97 24.38
CA VAL A 43 5.98 22.90 24.84
C VAL A 43 7.20 23.52 25.51
N GLU A 44 7.40 23.15 26.77
CA GLU A 44 8.53 23.52 27.61
C GLU A 44 9.56 22.38 27.66
N GLU A 45 10.85 22.73 27.59
CA GLU A 45 11.94 21.78 27.82
C GLU A 45 12.28 21.70 29.30
N VAL A 46 12.01 20.54 29.90
CA VAL A 46 12.32 20.24 31.29
C VAL A 46 13.67 19.53 31.35
N HIS A 47 14.59 20.10 32.11
CA HIS A 47 15.89 19.51 32.38
C HIS A 47 15.83 18.80 33.73
N GLU A 48 15.99 17.48 33.75
CA GLU A 48 16.24 16.76 35.00
C GLU A 48 17.70 16.96 35.41
N SER A 49 17.94 17.24 36.70
CA SER A 49 19.28 17.22 37.24
C SER A 49 19.81 15.79 37.15
N THR A 50 20.85 15.57 36.35
CA THR A 50 21.54 14.28 36.35
C THR A 50 21.99 13.98 37.78
N GLN A 51 21.60 12.83 38.34
CA GLN A 51 22.01 12.39 39.69
C GLN A 51 23.54 12.34 39.89
N ASN A 52 24.32 12.42 38.80
CA ASN A 52 25.78 12.54 38.78
C ASN A 52 26.28 13.97 38.50
N GLY A 53 25.56 15.00 38.95
CA GLY A 53 26.01 16.39 38.82
C GLY A 53 27.21 16.66 39.74
N CYS A 54 28.43 16.63 39.22
CA CYS A 54 29.60 17.12 39.94
C CYS A 54 29.48 18.65 40.14
N PRO A 55 29.37 19.16 41.37
CA PRO A 55 29.34 20.60 41.59
C PRO A 55 30.71 21.20 41.24
N GLY A 56 30.76 22.12 40.27
CA GLY A 56 31.97 22.87 39.91
C GLY A 56 32.50 22.73 38.48
N LEU A 57 31.87 21.92 37.61
CA LEU A 57 32.23 21.87 36.19
C LEU A 57 31.63 23.07 35.42
N ALA A 58 32.48 23.88 34.79
CA ALA A 58 32.09 25.04 33.99
C ALA A 58 31.46 24.70 32.62
N ILE A 59 31.39 23.40 32.27
CA ILE A 59 30.81 22.92 31.01
C ILE A 59 29.53 22.15 31.34
N MET A 60 28.38 22.77 31.11
CA MET A 60 27.09 22.09 31.16
C MET A 60 26.99 21.13 29.98
N HIS A 61 27.14 19.83 30.24
CA HIS A 61 26.71 18.81 29.28
C HIS A 61 25.18 18.81 29.26
N LYS A 62 24.56 19.36 28.21
CA LYS A 62 23.12 19.27 28.01
C LYS A 62 22.75 17.79 27.86
N GLY A 63 22.15 17.22 28.90
CA GLY A 63 21.55 15.89 28.85
C GLY A 63 20.35 15.84 27.89
N PRO A 64 19.76 14.66 27.66
CA PRO A 64 18.56 14.54 26.84
C PRO A 64 17.43 15.40 27.42
N CYS A 65 16.98 16.41 26.68
CA CYS A 65 15.87 17.27 27.08
C CYS A 65 14.59 16.44 27.21
N LEU A 66 13.88 16.62 28.32
CA LEU A 66 12.52 16.14 28.47
C LEU A 66 11.57 17.26 28.10
N TYR A 67 10.34 16.90 27.76
CA TYR A 67 9.32 17.83 27.27
C TYR A 67 8.09 17.75 28.15
N ARG A 68 7.52 18.91 28.42
CA ARG A 68 6.21 19.08 29.04
C ARG A 68 5.38 19.97 28.13
N CYS A 69 4.10 19.68 27.97
CA CYS A 69 3.20 20.46 27.12
C CYS A 69 2.09 21.07 27.96
N THR A 70 1.89 22.38 27.82
CA THR A 70 0.72 23.11 28.29
C THR A 70 -0.24 23.26 27.13
N LEU A 71 -1.48 22.79 27.28
CA LEU A 71 -2.56 22.97 26.32
C LEU A 71 -3.56 23.96 26.88
N GLN A 72 -3.69 25.10 26.20
CA GLN A 72 -4.69 26.13 26.49
C GLN A 72 -5.88 25.95 25.54
N LEU A 73 -7.06 25.71 26.11
CA LEU A 73 -8.35 25.72 25.43
C LEU A 73 -9.20 26.86 25.99
N PRO A 74 -10.25 27.33 25.27
CA PRO A 74 -11.15 28.37 25.78
C PRO A 74 -11.77 28.04 27.15
N GLU A 75 -11.97 26.76 27.43
CA GLU A 75 -12.68 26.26 28.62
C GLU A 75 -11.73 25.78 29.72
N VAL A 76 -10.54 25.28 29.37
CA VAL A 76 -9.62 24.64 30.31
C VAL A 76 -8.16 24.85 29.90
N THR A 77 -7.27 24.96 30.90
CA THR A 77 -5.83 24.83 30.70
C THR A 77 -5.33 23.57 31.39
N VAL A 78 -4.54 22.78 30.68
CA VAL A 78 -3.95 21.54 31.19
C VAL A 78 -2.46 21.48 30.91
N VAL A 79 -1.74 20.77 31.76
CA VAL A 79 -0.29 20.58 31.64
C VAL A 79 -0.02 19.08 31.69
N SER A 80 0.73 18.56 30.72
CA SER A 80 1.09 17.15 30.65
C SER A 80 2.10 16.75 31.72
N GLY A 81 2.30 15.44 31.87
CA GLY A 81 3.51 14.91 32.49
C GLY A 81 4.78 15.27 31.71
N ILE A 82 5.92 14.76 32.18
CA ILE A 82 7.22 14.93 31.54
C ILE A 82 7.49 13.72 30.63
N PHE A 83 7.85 13.97 29.36
CA PHE A 83 8.06 12.94 28.35
C PHE A 83 9.39 13.12 27.62
N LYS A 84 9.99 12.03 27.15
CA LYS A 84 11.21 12.08 26.32
C LYS A 84 10.98 12.64 24.91
N LYS A 85 9.74 12.64 24.43
CA LYS A 85 9.37 13.13 23.10
C LYS A 85 8.33 14.23 23.21
N LYS A 86 8.54 15.31 22.46
CA LYS A 86 7.58 16.42 22.32
C LYS A 86 6.18 15.95 21.93
N LYS A 87 6.07 15.04 20.95
CA LYS A 87 4.78 14.52 20.47
C LYS A 87 3.98 13.78 21.57
N ASP A 88 4.67 13.04 22.43
CA ASP A 88 4.01 12.28 23.50
C ASP A 88 3.48 13.24 24.59
N ALA A 89 4.24 14.30 24.90
CA ALA A 89 3.79 15.38 25.79
C ALA A 89 2.53 16.08 25.24
N GLU A 90 2.51 16.40 23.95
CA GLU A 90 1.34 17.02 23.30
C GLU A 90 0.11 16.10 23.31
N GLN A 91 0.28 14.79 23.08
CA GLN A 91 -0.81 13.82 23.14
C GLN A 91 -1.34 13.67 24.57
N SER A 92 -0.45 13.59 25.56
CA SER A 92 -0.84 13.51 26.98
C SER A 92 -1.58 14.77 27.44
N ALA A 93 -1.14 15.97 27.02
CA ALA A 93 -1.87 17.20 27.30
C ALA A 93 -3.29 17.16 26.69
N ALA A 94 -3.42 16.69 25.45
CA ALA A 94 -4.72 16.55 24.81
C ALA A 94 -5.64 15.55 25.52
N GLU A 95 -5.10 14.40 25.96
CA GLU A 95 -5.84 13.40 26.73
C GLU A 95 -6.37 13.97 28.06
N LEU A 96 -5.51 14.65 28.82
CA LEU A 96 -5.90 15.31 30.07
C LEU A 96 -6.96 16.40 29.86
N ALA A 97 -6.89 17.15 28.75
CA ALA A 97 -7.92 18.15 28.42
C ALA A 97 -9.27 17.48 28.16
N LEU A 98 -9.28 16.39 27.38
CA LEU A 98 -10.51 15.65 27.08
C LEU A 98 -11.12 15.04 28.35
N GLU A 99 -10.30 14.49 29.24
CA GLU A 99 -10.73 13.99 30.56
C GLU A 99 -11.37 15.11 31.40
N LYS A 100 -10.72 16.27 31.51
CA LYS A 100 -11.27 17.42 32.27
C LYS A 100 -12.56 17.97 31.70
N LEU A 101 -12.73 17.92 30.37
CA LEU A 101 -13.94 18.35 29.68
C LEU A 101 -15.06 17.29 29.73
N GLY A 102 -14.82 16.13 30.35
CA GLY A 102 -15.76 15.01 30.36
C GLY A 102 -16.01 14.41 28.98
N ILE A 103 -15.12 14.68 28.01
CA ILE A 103 -15.20 14.16 26.65
C ILE A 103 -14.44 12.85 26.63
N ASN A 104 -15.12 11.75 26.92
CA ASN A 104 -14.52 10.44 26.78
C ASN A 104 -14.57 9.99 25.29
N PRO A 105 -13.42 9.83 24.62
CA PRO A 105 -13.38 9.42 23.22
C PRO A 105 -13.93 8.01 22.97
N ALA A 106 -14.06 7.19 24.01
CA ALA A 106 -14.54 5.81 23.91
C ALA A 106 -16.07 5.64 24.08
N THR A 107 -16.82 6.65 24.55
CA THR A 107 -18.21 6.44 25.04
C THR A 107 -19.32 7.20 24.31
N LYS A 108 -19.04 7.95 23.25
CA LYS A 108 -20.11 8.45 22.35
C LYS A 108 -19.99 7.83 20.97
N SER A 109 -20.32 6.55 20.87
CA SER A 109 -20.78 6.02 19.59
C SER A 109 -22.05 6.79 19.22
N PRO A 110 -22.10 7.51 18.09
CA PRO A 110 -23.33 8.17 17.68
C PRO A 110 -24.43 7.11 17.60
N SER A 111 -25.65 7.47 18.01
CA SER A 111 -26.78 6.57 17.76
C SER A 111 -26.92 6.33 16.26
N LEU A 112 -27.53 5.20 15.87
CA LEU A 112 -27.73 4.89 14.45
C LEU A 112 -28.47 6.04 13.73
N GLN A 113 -29.41 6.69 14.41
CA GLN A 113 -30.15 7.83 13.89
C GLN A 113 -29.26 9.07 13.72
N GLU A 114 -28.45 9.42 14.71
CA GLU A 114 -27.50 10.54 14.62
C GLU A 114 -26.49 10.34 13.49
N ALA A 115 -26.03 9.11 13.27
CA ALA A 115 -25.13 8.79 12.18
C ALA A 115 -25.82 8.95 10.80
N TRP A 116 -27.09 8.57 10.68
CA TRP A 116 -27.89 8.81 9.48
C TRP A 116 -28.17 10.30 9.26
N ASP A 117 -28.50 11.05 10.30
CA ASP A 117 -28.77 12.48 10.19
C ASP A 117 -27.49 13.25 9.81
N ALA A 118 -26.33 12.84 10.34
CA ALA A 118 -25.04 13.38 9.94
C ALA A 118 -24.71 13.07 8.47
N LEU A 119 -25.04 11.87 7.98
CA LEU A 119 -24.88 11.50 6.58
C LEU A 119 -25.77 12.35 5.67
N VAL A 120 -27.06 12.51 6.02
CA VAL A 120 -28.01 13.36 5.29
C VAL A 120 -27.54 14.82 5.26
N ALA A 121 -27.10 15.36 6.41
CA ALA A 121 -26.56 16.72 6.48
C ALA A 121 -25.31 16.89 5.60
N ARG A 122 -24.42 15.88 5.57
CA ARG A 122 -23.24 15.91 4.69
C ARG A 122 -23.63 15.90 3.23
N VAL A 123 -24.56 15.03 2.81
CA VAL A 123 -25.07 14.99 1.43
C VAL A 123 -25.71 16.33 1.06
N SER A 124 -26.55 16.91 1.92
CA SER A 124 -27.15 18.23 1.72
C SER A 124 -26.09 19.32 1.50
N PHE A 125 -25.05 19.33 2.34
CA PHE A 125 -23.94 20.29 2.21
C PHE A 125 -23.21 20.17 0.87
N LEU A 126 -23.01 18.96 0.33
CA LEU A 126 -22.36 18.78 -0.98
C LEU A 126 -23.10 19.48 -2.12
N PHE A 127 -24.43 19.65 -2.02
CA PHE A 127 -25.24 20.35 -3.02
C PHE A 127 -25.47 21.83 -2.70
N SER A 128 -24.81 22.37 -1.66
CA SER A 128 -24.89 23.79 -1.29
C SER A 128 -24.05 24.69 -2.22
N ASP A 129 -24.42 25.97 -2.27
CA ASP A 129 -23.64 26.99 -2.99
C ASP A 129 -22.24 27.19 -2.38
N GLU A 130 -22.12 27.08 -1.05
CA GLU A 130 -20.85 27.16 -0.34
C GLU A 130 -19.87 26.08 -0.82
N PHE A 131 -20.33 24.84 -0.94
CA PHE A 131 -19.47 23.73 -1.35
C PHE A 131 -18.92 23.87 -2.77
N LEU A 132 -19.71 24.41 -3.71
CA LEU A 132 -19.30 24.59 -5.10
C LEU A 132 -18.06 25.50 -5.22
N SER A 133 -17.96 26.49 -4.32
CA SER A 133 -16.85 27.46 -4.29
C SER A 133 -15.54 26.89 -3.70
N THR A 134 -15.59 25.74 -3.04
CA THR A 134 -14.43 25.13 -2.37
C THR A 134 -13.40 24.57 -3.37
N LEU A 135 -12.17 24.33 -2.91
CA LEU A 135 -11.13 23.60 -3.67
C LEU A 135 -11.21 22.08 -3.48
N HIS A 136 -12.34 21.54 -3.03
CA HIS A 136 -12.49 20.10 -2.84
C HIS A 136 -12.50 19.38 -4.22
N PRO A 137 -11.83 18.22 -4.42
CA PRO A 137 -11.88 17.46 -5.69
C PRO A 137 -13.30 17.27 -6.25
N LEU A 138 -14.21 16.86 -5.38
CA LEU A 138 -15.64 16.74 -5.70
C LEU A 138 -16.28 18.05 -6.19
N SER A 139 -15.88 19.23 -5.72
CA SER A 139 -16.41 20.50 -6.26
C SER A 139 -16.00 20.69 -7.73
N GLY A 140 -14.82 20.21 -8.14
CA GLY A 140 -14.39 20.17 -9.55
C GLY A 140 -15.34 19.32 -10.41
N HIS A 141 -15.75 18.15 -9.90
CA HIS A 141 -16.76 17.33 -10.56
C HIS A 141 -18.12 18.04 -10.68
N PHE A 142 -18.56 18.73 -9.64
CA PHE A 142 -19.82 19.49 -9.68
C PHE A 142 -19.77 20.61 -10.72
N ARG A 143 -18.67 21.36 -10.78
CA ARG A 143 -18.46 22.43 -11.77
C ARG A 143 -18.43 21.90 -13.19
N ALA A 144 -17.75 20.79 -13.43
CA ALA A 144 -17.71 20.15 -14.75
C ALA A 144 -19.06 19.53 -15.14
N ALA A 145 -19.79 18.96 -14.18
CA ALA A 145 -21.12 18.43 -14.42
C ALA A 145 -22.11 19.50 -14.90
N LEU A 146 -22.01 20.73 -14.38
CA LEU A 146 -22.84 21.86 -14.83
C LEU A 146 -22.58 22.24 -16.29
N GLN A 147 -21.39 21.95 -16.82
CA GLN A 147 -21.00 22.24 -18.21
C GLN A 147 -21.36 21.12 -19.20
N ARG A 148 -21.92 19.99 -18.73
CA ARG A 148 -22.34 18.89 -19.60
C ARG A 148 -23.51 19.29 -20.48
N ASP A 149 -23.55 18.74 -21.69
CA ASP A 149 -24.57 19.08 -22.68
C ASP A 149 -25.94 18.46 -22.37
N GLY A 150 -27.00 19.20 -22.69
CA GLY A 150 -28.38 18.73 -22.66
C GLY A 150 -28.85 18.22 -21.29
N ASP A 151 -29.48 17.05 -21.28
CA ASP A 151 -30.09 16.46 -20.08
C ASP A 151 -29.07 16.07 -19.01
N LEU A 152 -27.80 15.90 -19.40
CA LEU A 152 -26.69 15.56 -18.52
C LEU A 152 -26.19 16.75 -17.68
N SER A 153 -26.61 17.97 -18.02
CA SER A 153 -26.22 19.18 -17.29
C SER A 153 -26.62 19.10 -15.81
N GLY A 154 -25.62 19.27 -14.94
CA GLY A 154 -25.76 19.20 -13.49
C GLY A 154 -25.96 17.79 -12.91
N GLN A 155 -25.96 16.74 -13.75
CA GLN A 155 -26.00 15.36 -13.28
C GLN A 155 -24.61 14.89 -12.86
N ILE A 156 -24.49 14.41 -11.63
CA ILE A 156 -23.24 13.93 -11.05
C ILE A 156 -23.37 12.42 -10.80
N PRO A 157 -22.46 11.58 -11.34
CA PRO A 157 -22.47 10.14 -11.07
C PRO A 157 -22.35 9.81 -9.58
N ALA A 158 -23.11 8.83 -9.10
CA ALA A 158 -23.11 8.44 -7.68
C ALA A 158 -21.76 7.89 -7.21
N SER A 159 -21.03 7.21 -8.10
CA SER A 159 -19.68 6.68 -7.86
C SER A 159 -18.68 7.78 -7.50
N VAL A 160 -18.83 8.98 -8.06
CA VAL A 160 -17.96 10.12 -7.79
C VAL A 160 -18.15 10.62 -6.36
N ILE A 161 -19.40 10.77 -5.91
CA ILE A 161 -19.70 11.18 -4.52
C ILE A 161 -19.17 10.13 -3.54
N ALA A 162 -19.38 8.84 -3.85
CA ALA A 162 -18.97 7.75 -2.98
C ALA A 162 -17.45 7.66 -2.77
N ILE A 163 -16.65 8.02 -3.79
CA ILE A 163 -15.20 7.81 -3.80
C ILE A 163 -14.42 9.06 -3.39
N PHE A 164 -14.86 10.26 -3.78
CA PHE A 164 -14.07 11.48 -3.56
C PHE A 164 -14.36 12.19 -2.24
N ASP A 165 -15.39 11.79 -1.48
CA ASP A 165 -15.66 12.31 -0.13
C ASP A 165 -15.27 11.29 0.95
N ALA A 166 -14.08 11.47 1.53
CA ALA A 166 -13.58 10.62 2.60
C ALA A 166 -14.41 10.74 3.89
N THR A 167 -14.99 11.91 4.18
CA THR A 167 -15.84 12.12 5.35
C THR A 167 -17.11 11.29 5.23
N LEU A 168 -17.74 11.33 4.06
CA LEU A 168 -18.92 10.53 3.73
C LEU A 168 -18.60 9.04 3.80
N CYS A 169 -17.50 8.59 3.17
CA CYS A 169 -17.10 7.19 3.22
C CYS A 169 -16.88 6.69 4.65
N ASN A 170 -16.25 7.50 5.51
CA ASN A 170 -16.05 7.16 6.92
C ASN A 170 -17.37 7.10 7.71
N MET A 171 -18.32 8.01 7.44
CA MET A 171 -19.67 7.95 8.03
C MET A 171 -20.38 6.64 7.64
N CYS A 172 -20.30 6.24 6.38
CA CYS A 172 -20.87 4.96 5.92
C CYS A 172 -20.20 3.76 6.60
N LYS A 173 -18.88 3.77 6.82
CA LYS A 173 -18.19 2.70 7.57
C LYS A 173 -18.64 2.61 9.02
N SER A 174 -18.99 3.73 9.64
CA SER A 174 -19.56 3.74 10.99
C SER A 174 -20.97 3.15 11.03
N LEU A 175 -21.73 3.27 9.94
CA LEU A 175 -23.07 2.65 9.79
C LEU A 175 -22.98 1.16 9.46
N ASP A 176 -22.07 0.78 8.57
CA ASP A 176 -21.82 -0.61 8.17
C ASP A 176 -20.33 -0.87 7.95
N PRO A 177 -19.68 -1.67 8.82
CA PRO A 177 -18.28 -2.06 8.68
C PRO A 177 -17.97 -2.80 7.36
N LYS A 178 -18.96 -3.42 6.70
CA LYS A 178 -18.78 -4.08 5.40
C LYS A 178 -18.35 -3.12 4.29
N VAL A 179 -18.63 -1.81 4.45
CA VAL A 179 -18.17 -0.76 3.53
C VAL A 179 -16.64 -0.72 3.44
N GLU A 180 -15.92 -1.13 4.48
CA GLU A 180 -14.46 -1.25 4.41
C GLU A 180 -14.05 -2.33 3.40
N SER A 181 -14.76 -3.47 3.34
CA SER A 181 -14.49 -4.55 2.37
C SER A 181 -14.79 -4.11 0.96
N ASN A 182 -15.96 -3.51 0.76
CA ASN A 182 -16.49 -3.07 -0.53
C ASN A 182 -16.91 -1.58 -0.46
N PRO A 183 -16.10 -0.64 -0.98
CA PRO A 183 -16.41 0.78 -0.91
C PRO A 183 -17.61 1.18 -1.77
N PHE A 184 -18.03 0.36 -2.73
CA PHE A 184 -19.20 0.65 -3.56
C PHE A 184 -20.51 0.53 -2.76
N LEU A 185 -20.49 -0.11 -1.59
CA LEU A 185 -21.61 -0.08 -0.64
C LEU A 185 -21.92 1.34 -0.15
N VAL A 186 -21.02 2.32 -0.29
CA VAL A 186 -21.32 3.73 0.00
C VAL A 186 -22.47 4.25 -0.89
N ILE A 187 -22.54 3.82 -2.15
CA ILE A 187 -23.54 4.30 -3.12
C ILE A 187 -24.98 4.13 -2.59
N PRO A 188 -25.45 2.94 -2.18
CA PRO A 188 -26.81 2.78 -1.67
C PRO A 188 -27.09 3.60 -0.40
N TYR A 189 -26.11 3.81 0.48
CA TYR A 189 -26.28 4.71 1.64
C TYR A 189 -26.50 6.16 1.20
N VAL A 190 -25.75 6.63 0.19
CA VAL A 190 -25.90 7.98 -0.37
C VAL A 190 -27.24 8.13 -1.08
N VAL A 191 -27.67 7.13 -1.86
CA VAL A 191 -28.99 7.14 -2.53
C VAL A 191 -30.11 7.25 -1.50
N ARG A 192 -30.06 6.46 -0.42
CA ARG A 192 -31.05 6.53 0.68
C ARG A 192 -31.03 7.89 1.39
N ALA A 193 -29.85 8.48 1.58
CA ALA A 193 -29.73 9.82 2.16
C ALA A 193 -30.29 10.90 1.22
N ALA A 194 -30.02 10.81 -0.07
CA ALA A 194 -30.55 11.72 -1.08
C ALA A 194 -32.08 11.64 -1.24
N ALA A 195 -32.66 10.44 -1.10
CA ALA A 195 -34.11 10.25 -1.12
C ALA A 195 -34.83 11.03 0.00
N ARG A 196 -34.18 11.20 1.17
CA ARG A 196 -34.68 12.06 2.27
C ARG A 196 -34.56 13.56 1.97
N LEU A 197 -33.83 13.93 0.92
CA LEU A 197 -33.56 15.31 0.48
C LEU A 197 -34.25 15.59 -0.87
N SER A 198 -35.40 14.98 -1.14
CA SER A 198 -36.10 15.07 -2.42
C SER A 198 -36.46 16.51 -2.83
N GLU A 199 -36.61 17.43 -1.88
CA GLU A 199 -36.82 18.86 -2.17
C GLU A 199 -35.57 19.55 -2.77
N LEU A 200 -34.38 19.07 -2.42
CA LEU A 200 -33.09 19.64 -2.84
C LEU A 200 -32.45 18.87 -4.00
N ILE A 201 -32.55 17.54 -3.99
CA ILE A 201 -31.83 16.63 -4.90
C ILE A 201 -32.85 15.82 -5.71
N SER A 202 -32.62 15.76 -7.01
CA SER A 202 -33.29 14.85 -7.94
C SER A 202 -32.44 13.62 -8.15
N THR A 203 -33.08 12.45 -8.13
CA THR A 203 -32.49 11.12 -8.35
C THR A 203 -33.29 10.38 -9.42
N SER A 204 -32.68 9.35 -10.02
CA SER A 204 -33.36 8.37 -10.86
C SER A 204 -33.42 7.02 -10.15
N GLU A 205 -34.49 6.25 -10.36
CA GLU A 205 -34.58 4.85 -9.89
C GLU A 205 -33.75 3.90 -10.78
N GLU A 206 -33.60 4.24 -12.06
CA GLU A 206 -32.90 3.42 -13.05
C GLU A 206 -31.44 3.82 -13.26
N GLU A 207 -31.04 5.02 -12.81
CA GLU A 207 -29.72 5.58 -13.13
C GLU A 207 -29.02 6.11 -11.87
N LEU A 208 -27.71 5.86 -11.78
CA LEU A 208 -26.88 6.24 -10.64
C LEU A 208 -26.34 7.66 -10.79
N TRP A 209 -27.22 8.66 -10.77
CA TRP A 209 -26.84 10.08 -10.72
C TRP A 209 -27.65 10.89 -9.71
N PHE A 210 -27.06 12.01 -9.31
CA PHE A 210 -27.69 13.02 -8.47
C PHE A 210 -27.65 14.37 -9.18
N ARG A 211 -28.72 15.16 -9.09
CA ARG A 211 -28.80 16.51 -9.64
C ARG A 211 -29.44 17.46 -8.63
N ARG A 212 -28.90 18.66 -8.48
CA ARG A 212 -29.58 19.71 -7.70
C ARG A 212 -30.87 20.11 -8.40
N ARG A 213 -31.99 20.18 -7.67
CA ARG A 213 -33.31 20.53 -8.23
C ARG A 213 -33.38 22.02 -8.58
N ASN A 214 -32.85 22.86 -7.69
CA ASN A 214 -32.77 24.30 -7.88
C ASN A 214 -31.42 24.69 -8.51
N PRO A 215 -31.37 25.67 -9.42
CA PRO A 215 -30.10 26.18 -9.95
C PRO A 215 -29.21 26.74 -8.84
N TYR A 216 -27.89 26.70 -9.05
CA TYR A 216 -26.94 27.44 -8.23
C TYR A 216 -27.14 28.95 -8.41
N ALA A 217 -26.81 29.73 -7.38
CA ALA A 217 -26.85 31.19 -7.49
C ALA A 217 -25.89 31.66 -8.61
N PRO A 218 -26.29 32.62 -9.47
CA PRO A 218 -25.47 33.07 -10.60
C PRO A 218 -24.07 33.54 -10.18
N GLU A 219 -23.99 34.29 -9.08
CA GLU A 219 -22.74 34.78 -8.48
C GLU A 219 -21.77 33.64 -8.11
N THR A 220 -22.31 32.53 -7.62
CA THR A 220 -21.54 31.32 -7.27
C THR A 220 -21.02 30.63 -8.52
N VAL A 221 -21.81 30.58 -9.59
CA VAL A 221 -21.40 29.95 -10.86
C VAL A 221 -20.32 30.79 -11.55
N GLU A 222 -20.49 32.11 -11.60
CA GLU A 222 -19.52 33.04 -12.20
C GLU A 222 -18.17 33.03 -11.45
N SER A 223 -18.19 33.08 -10.12
CA SER A 223 -16.97 33.00 -9.28
C SER A 223 -16.30 31.62 -9.27
N SER A 224 -17.06 30.57 -9.59
CA SER A 224 -16.57 29.18 -9.66
C SER A 224 -16.08 28.80 -11.05
N SER A 225 -16.41 29.60 -12.06
CA SER A 225 -15.99 29.39 -13.44
C SER A 225 -14.47 29.43 -13.52
N ILE A 226 -13.88 28.39 -14.11
CA ILE A 226 -12.47 28.37 -14.48
C ILE A 226 -12.31 29.49 -15.52
N GLN A 227 -11.24 30.28 -15.42
CA GLN A 227 -10.92 31.35 -16.35
C GLN A 227 -10.83 30.73 -17.76
N GLN A 228 -11.93 30.80 -18.52
CA GLN A 228 -12.01 30.20 -19.84
C GLN A 228 -11.13 31.02 -20.77
N LEU A 229 -9.90 30.56 -21.01
CA LEU A 229 -9.22 30.89 -22.26
C LEU A 229 -10.14 30.36 -23.38
N GLY A 230 -10.59 31.26 -24.26
CA GLY A 230 -11.66 31.06 -25.24
C GLY A 230 -11.38 30.05 -26.36
N SER A 231 -10.60 29.00 -26.11
CA SER A 231 -10.41 27.86 -26.99
C SER A 231 -10.96 26.59 -26.35
N THR A 232 -11.82 25.86 -27.07
CA THR A 232 -12.14 24.46 -26.80
C THR A 232 -10.89 23.63 -27.10
N GLU A 233 -9.90 23.70 -26.22
CA GLU A 233 -8.68 22.93 -26.32
C GLU A 233 -9.03 21.47 -25.98
N ILE A 234 -8.89 20.60 -26.97
CA ILE A 234 -8.97 19.14 -26.78
C ILE A 234 -7.54 18.69 -26.49
N PHE A 235 -7.35 18.07 -25.34
CA PHE A 235 -6.09 17.43 -24.98
C PHE A 235 -6.25 15.92 -24.96
N SER A 236 -5.23 15.24 -25.47
CA SER A 236 -5.15 13.79 -25.54
C SER A 236 -4.37 13.27 -24.34
N ILE A 237 -4.96 12.35 -23.60
CA ILE A 237 -4.36 11.72 -22.42
C ILE A 237 -4.17 10.24 -22.70
N GLU A 238 -2.98 9.73 -22.43
CA GLU A 238 -2.71 8.29 -22.52
C GLU A 238 -3.28 7.53 -21.31
N ALA A 239 -4.00 6.46 -21.60
CA ALA A 239 -4.60 5.55 -20.65
C ALA A 239 -4.42 4.10 -21.13
N ILE A 240 -4.76 3.14 -20.27
CA ILE A 240 -4.58 1.72 -20.55
C ILE A 240 -5.92 0.99 -20.46
N ASN A 241 -6.28 0.24 -21.50
CA ASN A 241 -7.38 -0.71 -21.45
C ASN A 241 -6.91 -2.03 -20.86
N VAL A 242 -7.56 -2.44 -19.78
CA VAL A 242 -7.34 -3.70 -19.08
C VAL A 242 -8.55 -4.61 -19.34
N PRO A 243 -8.48 -5.51 -20.32
CA PRO A 243 -9.62 -6.35 -20.66
C PRO A 243 -9.88 -7.43 -19.61
N SER A 244 -11.15 -7.82 -19.48
CA SER A 244 -11.61 -8.88 -18.58
C SER A 244 -11.14 -10.27 -18.98
N SER A 245 -11.11 -10.57 -20.29
CA SER A 245 -10.57 -11.83 -20.81
C SER A 245 -9.04 -11.83 -20.78
N LEU A 246 -8.46 -12.87 -20.16
CA LEU A 246 -7.00 -13.04 -20.08
C LEU A 246 -6.33 -13.30 -21.44
N GLU A 247 -7.08 -13.76 -22.44
CA GLU A 247 -6.61 -13.96 -23.82
C GLU A 247 -6.34 -12.62 -24.54
N LYS A 248 -7.04 -11.55 -24.15
CA LYS A 248 -6.84 -10.23 -24.74
C LYS A 248 -5.65 -9.53 -24.10
N THR A 249 -4.83 -8.90 -24.92
CA THR A 249 -3.69 -8.09 -24.47
C THR A 249 -4.14 -6.80 -23.81
N VAL A 250 -3.31 -6.29 -22.90
CA VAL A 250 -3.47 -4.95 -22.32
C VAL A 250 -2.97 -3.95 -23.35
N GLU A 251 -3.75 -2.92 -23.63
CA GLU A 251 -3.50 -2.03 -24.76
C GLU A 251 -3.55 -0.56 -24.36
N ARG A 252 -2.76 0.24 -25.08
CA ARG A 252 -2.77 1.70 -24.99
C ARG A 252 -4.05 2.27 -25.59
N VAL A 253 -4.61 3.28 -24.94
CA VAL A 253 -5.79 4.02 -25.39
C VAL A 253 -5.55 5.51 -25.19
N ILE A 254 -6.11 6.34 -26.09
CA ILE A 254 -6.05 7.79 -25.98
C ILE A 254 -7.43 8.33 -25.61
N LEU A 255 -7.51 9.04 -24.48
CA LEU A 255 -8.69 9.75 -24.02
C LEU A 255 -8.61 11.19 -24.52
N ASN A 256 -9.53 11.57 -25.41
CA ASN A 256 -9.63 12.96 -25.89
C ASN A 256 -10.62 13.73 -25.03
N VAL A 257 -10.10 14.59 -24.15
CA VAL A 257 -10.88 15.37 -23.20
C VAL A 257 -10.87 16.84 -23.63
N SER A 258 -12.04 17.48 -23.64
CA SER A 258 -12.14 18.91 -23.87
C SER A 258 -12.16 19.67 -22.55
N SER A 259 -11.68 20.92 -22.57
CA SER A 259 -11.72 21.82 -21.40
C SER A 259 -13.12 22.07 -20.83
N SER A 260 -14.17 21.96 -21.66
CA SER A 260 -15.57 22.09 -21.27
C SER A 260 -16.28 20.74 -21.07
N GLY A 261 -15.63 19.63 -21.40
CA GLY A 261 -16.22 18.29 -21.39
C GLY A 261 -16.00 17.58 -20.06
N TYR A 262 -16.96 16.76 -19.67
CA TYR A 262 -16.80 15.95 -18.47
C TYR A 262 -16.02 14.67 -18.80
N PHE A 263 -14.81 14.54 -18.23
CA PHE A 263 -13.89 13.45 -18.60
C PHE A 263 -14.46 12.04 -18.37
N LEU A 264 -15.38 11.85 -17.42
CA LEU A 264 -16.02 10.55 -17.21
C LEU A 264 -16.93 10.15 -18.36
N ASP A 265 -17.48 11.09 -19.13
CA ASP A 265 -18.24 10.77 -20.34
C ASP A 265 -17.33 10.20 -21.43
N VAL A 266 -16.10 10.71 -21.54
CA VAL A 266 -15.07 10.18 -22.46
C VAL A 266 -14.68 8.76 -22.06
N ILE A 267 -14.48 8.52 -20.77
CA ILE A 267 -14.17 7.18 -20.23
C ILE A 267 -15.34 6.22 -20.41
N ALA A 268 -16.58 6.66 -20.14
CA ALA A 268 -17.78 5.86 -20.35
C ALA A 268 -17.89 5.40 -21.81
N LYS A 269 -17.71 6.32 -22.76
CA LYS A 269 -17.69 6.01 -24.19
C LYS A 269 -16.59 5.00 -24.55
N GLN A 270 -15.40 5.14 -23.95
CA GLN A 270 -14.30 4.22 -24.18
C GLN A 270 -14.57 2.79 -23.66
N LEU A 271 -15.36 2.68 -22.58
CA LEU A 271 -15.85 1.41 -22.04
C LEU A 271 -17.08 0.86 -22.80
N GLY A 272 -17.57 1.55 -23.83
CA GLY A 272 -18.77 1.18 -24.56
C GLY A 272 -20.08 1.48 -23.81
N LEU A 273 -20.04 2.36 -22.81
CA LEU A 273 -21.20 2.80 -22.03
C LEU A 273 -21.80 4.08 -22.61
N SER A 274 -23.10 4.27 -22.40
CA SER A 274 -23.83 5.45 -22.89
C SER A 274 -23.70 6.66 -21.96
N LYS A 275 -23.53 6.43 -20.64
CA LYS A 275 -23.55 7.48 -19.62
C LYS A 275 -22.43 7.31 -18.59
N ALA A 276 -21.90 8.43 -18.10
CA ALA A 276 -20.97 8.42 -16.97
C ALA A 276 -21.58 7.94 -15.64
N SER A 277 -22.91 7.90 -15.49
CA SER A 277 -23.58 7.30 -14.33
C SER A 277 -23.26 5.81 -14.17
N ASP A 278 -22.93 5.15 -15.27
CA ASP A 278 -22.71 3.71 -15.32
C ASP A 278 -21.23 3.36 -15.10
N VAL A 279 -20.39 4.35 -14.75
CA VAL A 279 -18.97 4.17 -14.48
C VAL A 279 -18.72 4.12 -12.97
N LEU A 280 -18.12 3.02 -12.50
CA LEU A 280 -17.54 2.90 -11.17
C LEU A 280 -16.06 3.28 -11.19
N ILE A 281 -15.57 3.75 -10.04
CA ILE A 281 -14.22 4.27 -9.87
C ILE A 281 -13.54 3.52 -8.73
N SER A 282 -12.38 2.93 -8.99
CA SER A 282 -11.61 2.23 -7.95
C SER A 282 -11.01 3.20 -6.94
N ARG A 283 -10.49 2.63 -5.84
CA ARG A 283 -9.55 3.36 -4.97
C ARG A 283 -8.32 3.84 -5.78
N PRO A 284 -7.64 4.92 -5.35
CA PRO A 284 -6.40 5.34 -5.99
C PRO A 284 -5.33 4.27 -5.84
N MET A 285 -4.52 4.14 -6.89
CA MET A 285 -3.40 3.22 -6.98
C MET A 285 -2.08 3.98 -7.02
N GLY A 286 -1.03 3.38 -6.46
CA GLY A 286 0.30 3.99 -6.44
C GLY A 286 0.55 4.88 -5.22
N LYS A 287 1.09 6.09 -5.43
CA LYS A 287 1.40 7.04 -4.35
C LYS A 287 0.09 7.61 -3.81
N ALA A 288 0.05 7.99 -2.54
CA ALA A 288 -1.16 8.59 -1.95
C ALA A 288 -1.59 9.90 -2.64
N SER A 289 -0.71 10.51 -3.44
CA SER A 289 -0.95 11.72 -4.23
C SER A 289 -1.24 11.47 -5.71
N SER A 290 -1.15 10.24 -6.21
CA SER A 290 -1.49 9.95 -7.61
C SER A 290 -3.00 9.77 -7.77
N GLU A 291 -3.58 10.38 -8.81
CA GLU A 291 -4.99 10.20 -9.18
C GLU A 291 -5.20 8.98 -10.09
N THR A 292 -4.22 8.09 -10.18
CA THR A 292 -4.28 6.86 -10.99
C THR A 292 -5.34 5.91 -10.44
N ARG A 293 -6.38 5.64 -11.23
CA ARG A 293 -7.55 4.84 -10.86
C ARG A 293 -7.98 3.94 -12.01
N LEU A 294 -8.70 2.87 -11.67
CA LEU A 294 -9.41 2.03 -12.62
C LEU A 294 -10.87 2.49 -12.71
N TYR A 295 -11.34 2.68 -13.92
CA TYR A 295 -12.71 3.02 -14.27
C TYR A 295 -13.34 1.84 -14.99
N PHE A 296 -14.52 1.41 -14.58
CA PHE A 296 -15.14 0.18 -15.09
C PHE A 296 -16.66 0.28 -15.00
N ALA A 297 -17.37 -0.62 -15.69
CA ALA A 297 -18.82 -0.60 -15.73
C ALA A 297 -19.47 -0.95 -14.38
N ALA A 298 -20.52 -0.23 -14.01
CA ALA A 298 -21.37 -0.54 -12.87
C ALA A 298 -22.20 -1.79 -13.16
N PRO A 299 -22.28 -2.77 -12.25
CA PRO A 299 -23.16 -3.91 -12.43
C PRO A 299 -24.62 -3.46 -12.44
N LYS A 300 -25.40 -3.87 -13.44
CA LYS A 300 -26.85 -3.56 -13.52
C LYS A 300 -27.64 -4.01 -12.29
N GLN A 301 -27.16 -5.04 -11.58
CA GLN A 301 -27.76 -5.56 -10.34
C GLN A 301 -27.69 -4.58 -9.15
N TYR A 302 -26.73 -3.63 -9.13
CA TYR A 302 -26.71 -2.59 -8.09
C TYR A 302 -27.98 -1.74 -8.09
N LEU A 303 -28.69 -1.65 -9.22
CA LEU A 303 -29.95 -0.93 -9.36
C LEU A 303 -31.15 -1.70 -8.81
N LEU A 304 -31.15 -3.04 -8.95
CA LEU A 304 -32.26 -3.91 -8.55
C LEU A 304 -32.27 -4.22 -7.05
N ASP A 305 -31.10 -4.30 -6.41
CA ASP A 305 -31.00 -4.62 -4.98
C ASP A 305 -31.30 -3.42 -4.06
N MET A 306 -31.47 -2.21 -4.62
CA MET A 306 -31.86 -1.02 -3.86
C MET A 306 -33.31 -1.05 -3.38
N SER A 307 -34.17 -1.91 -3.94
CA SER A 307 -35.59 -2.04 -3.55
C SER A 307 -35.85 -3.08 -2.46
N SER A 308 -34.84 -3.82 -1.99
CA SER A 308 -35.01 -4.86 -0.97
C SER A 308 -34.24 -4.55 0.32
N ASP A 309 -34.82 -4.86 1.48
CA ASP A 309 -34.29 -4.57 2.81
C ASP A 309 -33.17 -5.52 3.29
N LEU A 310 -32.49 -6.22 2.37
CA LEU A 310 -31.53 -7.27 2.73
C LEU A 310 -30.07 -6.86 2.45
N LEU A 311 -29.38 -6.44 3.52
CA LEU A 311 -27.92 -6.29 3.63
C LEU A 311 -27.15 -7.63 3.57
N ASN A 312 -27.62 -8.60 2.79
CA ASN A 312 -26.96 -9.89 2.56
C ASN A 312 -26.19 -9.87 1.23
N ALA A 313 -25.31 -8.88 1.09
CA ALA A 313 -24.35 -8.76 -0.01
C ALA A 313 -23.21 -9.79 0.12
N LYS A 314 -23.54 -11.07 0.15
CA LYS A 314 -22.57 -12.17 -0.01
C LYS A 314 -22.94 -13.17 -1.11
N GLU A 315 -24.16 -13.14 -1.63
CA GLU A 315 -24.64 -14.15 -2.59
C GLU A 315 -25.25 -13.58 -3.89
N ALA A 316 -25.13 -12.28 -4.17
CA ALA A 316 -25.76 -11.65 -5.33
C ALA A 316 -24.80 -10.88 -6.26
N CYS A 317 -23.56 -11.34 -6.44
CA CYS A 317 -22.65 -10.84 -7.50
C CYS A 317 -22.51 -11.89 -8.61
N ASN A 318 -23.62 -12.31 -9.22
CA ASN A 318 -23.58 -12.98 -10.52
C ASN A 318 -23.75 -11.89 -11.59
N SER A 319 -22.72 -11.06 -11.73
CA SER A 319 -22.65 -9.95 -12.67
C SER A 319 -22.73 -10.44 -14.11
N GLU A 320 -23.42 -9.69 -14.96
CA GLU A 320 -23.31 -9.76 -16.40
C GLU A 320 -21.89 -9.27 -16.79
N GLY A 321 -20.92 -10.19 -16.82
CA GLY A 321 -19.51 -9.92 -17.12
C GLY A 321 -18.54 -10.76 -16.27
N SER A 322 -17.45 -11.25 -16.87
CA SER A 322 -16.43 -12.02 -16.15
C SER A 322 -15.60 -11.16 -15.21
N LEU A 323 -15.13 -11.75 -14.10
CA LEU A 323 -14.18 -11.10 -13.19
C LEU A 323 -12.90 -10.74 -13.95
N ASN A 324 -12.53 -9.47 -13.91
CA ASN A 324 -11.29 -8.99 -14.48
C ASN A 324 -10.16 -9.21 -13.48
N ALA A 325 -9.51 -10.38 -13.56
CA ALA A 325 -8.48 -10.77 -12.61
C ALA A 325 -7.31 -9.75 -12.56
N ARG A 326 -6.93 -9.18 -13.71
CA ARG A 326 -5.84 -8.17 -13.82
C ARG A 326 -6.20 -6.88 -13.10
N ALA A 327 -7.35 -6.29 -13.42
CA ALA A 327 -7.82 -5.06 -12.78
C ALA A 327 -8.08 -5.28 -11.27
N SER A 328 -8.60 -6.46 -10.92
CA SER A 328 -8.92 -6.79 -9.53
C SER A 328 -7.65 -6.96 -8.68
N TYR A 329 -6.64 -7.64 -9.22
CA TYR A 329 -5.33 -7.80 -8.56
C TYR A 329 -4.63 -6.45 -8.35
N LEU A 330 -4.70 -5.59 -9.37
CA LEU A 330 -4.14 -4.24 -9.34
C LEU A 330 -4.83 -3.36 -8.30
N SER A 331 -6.16 -3.23 -8.35
CA SER A 331 -6.92 -2.39 -7.42
C SER A 331 -7.02 -2.99 -6.00
N GLY A 332 -6.88 -4.31 -5.84
CA GLY A 332 -7.19 -5.03 -4.61
C GLY A 332 -8.68 -4.97 -4.23
N GLN A 333 -9.54 -4.89 -5.25
CA GLN A 333 -11.00 -4.84 -5.20
C GLN A 333 -11.55 -5.68 -6.36
N ASP A 334 -12.71 -6.32 -6.20
CA ASP A 334 -13.29 -7.10 -7.29
C ASP A 334 -13.83 -6.15 -8.37
N ILE A 335 -13.30 -6.29 -9.59
CA ILE A 335 -13.67 -5.52 -10.77
C ILE A 335 -14.17 -6.49 -11.84
N TYR A 336 -15.33 -6.19 -12.41
CA TYR A 336 -15.99 -7.01 -13.43
C TYR A 336 -16.01 -6.26 -14.76
N GLY A 337 -15.87 -7.02 -15.85
CA GLY A 337 -15.80 -6.44 -17.20
C GLY A 337 -14.50 -5.70 -17.48
N ASP A 338 -14.45 -5.03 -18.63
CA ASP A 338 -13.26 -4.29 -19.05
C ASP A 338 -13.09 -3.02 -18.18
N ALA A 339 -11.85 -2.58 -18.01
CA ALA A 339 -11.51 -1.42 -17.19
C ALA A 339 -10.50 -0.52 -17.88
N ILE A 340 -10.63 0.80 -17.69
CA ILE A 340 -9.64 1.79 -18.13
C ILE A 340 -8.82 2.22 -16.92
N LEU A 341 -7.50 2.10 -17.00
CA LEU A 341 -6.55 2.67 -16.05
C LEU A 341 -6.12 4.04 -16.56
N ALA A 342 -6.42 5.10 -15.81
CA ALA A 342 -6.03 6.47 -16.15
C ALA A 342 -5.66 7.28 -14.90
N SER A 343 -4.82 8.29 -15.08
CA SER A 343 -4.47 9.27 -14.04
C SER A 343 -5.13 10.59 -14.40
N ILE A 344 -6.39 10.78 -13.99
CA ILE A 344 -7.20 11.93 -14.34
C ILE A 344 -8.19 12.26 -13.23
N GLY A 345 -8.27 13.53 -12.83
CA GLY A 345 -9.18 13.95 -11.78
C GLY A 345 -8.96 15.38 -11.31
N TYR A 346 -9.74 15.79 -10.32
CA TYR A 346 -9.60 17.09 -9.69
C TYR A 346 -8.81 16.97 -8.39
N THR A 347 -8.00 17.98 -8.07
CA THR A 347 -7.15 17.96 -6.88
C THR A 347 -7.51 19.08 -5.91
N TRP A 348 -6.99 19.02 -4.69
CA TRP A 348 -7.15 20.08 -3.68
C TRP A 348 -6.39 21.38 -4.01
N ARG A 349 -5.51 21.36 -5.02
CA ARG A 349 -4.57 22.45 -5.30
C ARG A 349 -5.09 23.44 -6.33
N SER A 350 -5.89 22.97 -7.27
CA SER A 350 -6.34 23.75 -8.43
C SER A 350 -7.81 23.48 -8.72
N LYS A 351 -8.44 24.47 -9.33
CA LYS A 351 -9.78 24.33 -9.90
C LYS A 351 -9.76 23.53 -11.21
N ASP A 352 -8.59 23.37 -11.83
CA ASP A 352 -8.38 22.74 -13.12
C ASP A 352 -8.29 21.21 -13.03
N LEU A 353 -8.56 20.54 -14.15
CA LEU A 353 -8.42 19.10 -14.28
C LEU A 353 -6.93 18.73 -14.28
N PHE A 354 -6.54 17.83 -13.38
CA PHE A 354 -5.22 17.25 -13.34
C PHE A 354 -5.21 15.95 -14.15
N TYR A 355 -4.15 15.73 -14.91
CA TYR A 355 -3.92 14.48 -15.63
C TYR A 355 -2.43 14.19 -15.81
N GLU A 356 -2.12 12.90 -15.91
CA GLU A 356 -0.80 12.38 -16.27
C GLU A 356 -0.98 11.19 -17.23
N ASP A 357 -0.08 11.06 -18.19
CA ASP A 357 -0.10 9.92 -19.12
C ASP A 357 0.22 8.62 -18.40
N VAL A 358 -0.66 7.63 -18.54
CA VAL A 358 -0.44 6.28 -18.05
C VAL A 358 -0.04 5.39 -19.21
N THR A 359 1.26 5.09 -19.30
CA THR A 359 1.85 4.27 -20.35
C THR A 359 1.78 2.77 -20.05
N LEU A 360 1.99 1.94 -21.08
CA LEU A 360 2.13 0.48 -20.90
C LEU A 360 3.29 0.14 -19.95
N GLN A 361 4.40 0.87 -20.04
CA GLN A 361 5.53 0.75 -19.10
C GLN A 361 5.07 0.98 -17.65
N SER A 362 4.29 2.04 -17.42
CA SER A 362 3.74 2.36 -16.09
C SER A 362 2.82 1.27 -15.58
N TYR A 363 1.96 0.71 -16.45
CA TYR A 363 1.12 -0.45 -16.12
C TYR A 363 1.97 -1.66 -15.68
N HIS A 364 2.97 -2.05 -16.46
CA HIS A 364 3.82 -3.20 -16.12
C HIS A 364 4.65 -2.96 -14.84
N ARG A 365 5.14 -1.73 -14.62
CA ARG A 365 5.78 -1.33 -13.36
C ARG A 365 4.83 -1.48 -12.17
N MET A 366 3.55 -1.12 -12.32
CA MET A 366 2.53 -1.31 -11.28
C MET A 366 2.25 -2.79 -11.00
N VAL A 367 2.28 -3.66 -12.03
CA VAL A 367 2.10 -5.11 -11.89
C VAL A 367 3.28 -5.73 -11.14
N ILE A 368 4.52 -5.53 -11.61
CA ILE A 368 5.70 -6.12 -10.95
C ILE A 368 5.86 -5.59 -9.52
N GLY A 369 5.49 -4.33 -9.29
CA GLY A 369 5.51 -3.67 -7.99
C GLY A 369 4.55 -4.26 -6.95
N LYS A 370 3.72 -5.25 -7.30
CA LYS A 370 2.91 -6.04 -6.37
C LYS A 370 3.68 -7.20 -5.72
N THR A 371 4.87 -7.53 -6.22
CA THR A 371 5.71 -8.61 -5.71
C THR A 371 6.89 -8.06 -4.90
N PRO A 372 7.39 -8.78 -3.88
CA PRO A 372 8.57 -8.33 -3.11
C PRO A 372 9.79 -8.03 -3.97
N GLY A 373 10.11 -8.92 -4.93
CA GLY A 373 11.24 -8.74 -5.85
C GLY A 373 11.05 -7.54 -6.78
N GLY A 374 9.84 -7.34 -7.31
CA GLY A 374 9.53 -6.17 -8.13
C GLY A 374 9.59 -4.85 -7.36
N ILE A 375 9.18 -4.82 -6.08
CA ILE A 375 9.35 -3.63 -5.21
C ILE A 375 10.84 -3.28 -5.07
N TYR A 376 11.71 -4.28 -4.87
CA TYR A 376 13.16 -4.04 -4.77
C TYR A 376 13.73 -3.49 -6.07
N LYS A 377 13.43 -4.15 -7.20
CA LYS A 377 13.84 -3.75 -8.56
C LYS A 377 13.44 -2.31 -8.89
N LEU A 378 12.18 -1.95 -8.64
CA LEU A 378 11.68 -0.59 -8.83
C LEU A 378 12.37 0.42 -7.91
N SER A 379 12.63 0.05 -6.65
CA SER A 379 13.36 0.91 -5.73
C SER A 379 14.81 1.14 -6.14
N ARG A 380 15.43 0.19 -6.84
CA ARG A 380 16.81 0.29 -7.34
C ARG A 380 16.91 1.08 -8.64
N GLY A 381 15.79 1.32 -9.33
CA GLY A 381 15.80 1.86 -10.69
C GLY A 381 16.45 0.91 -11.70
N ALA A 382 16.55 -0.38 -11.36
CA ALA A 382 17.21 -1.42 -12.14
C ALA A 382 16.33 -2.67 -12.11
N ILE A 383 15.46 -2.79 -13.10
CA ILE A 383 14.46 -3.85 -13.23
C ILE A 383 15.11 -5.15 -13.71
N LEU A 384 16.04 -5.06 -14.66
CA LEU A 384 16.69 -6.22 -15.25
C LEU A 384 17.96 -6.62 -14.47
N ALA A 385 18.71 -5.65 -13.93
CA ALA A 385 19.97 -5.95 -13.25
C ALA A 385 19.84 -6.34 -11.77
N ALA A 386 19.01 -5.64 -10.98
CA ALA A 386 18.95 -5.83 -9.53
C ALA A 386 18.11 -7.03 -9.12
N GLU A 387 18.46 -7.71 -8.04
CA GLU A 387 17.70 -8.83 -7.48
C GLU A 387 17.56 -8.67 -5.96
N LEU A 388 16.45 -9.15 -5.37
CA LEU A 388 16.22 -9.02 -3.94
C LEU A 388 17.31 -9.77 -3.15
N PRO A 389 18.14 -9.09 -2.34
CA PRO A 389 19.26 -9.75 -1.65
C PRO A 389 18.78 -10.83 -0.69
N LEU A 390 19.58 -11.88 -0.54
CA LEU A 390 19.26 -13.04 0.30
C LEU A 390 19.54 -12.82 1.78
N ALA A 391 20.36 -11.82 2.11
CA ALA A 391 20.75 -11.51 3.48
C ALA A 391 20.85 -10.00 3.71
N PHE A 392 20.54 -9.58 4.94
CA PHE A 392 20.75 -8.22 5.40
C PHE A 392 22.05 -8.15 6.20
N THR A 393 23.08 -7.49 5.67
CA THR A 393 24.39 -7.39 6.33
C THR A 393 24.46 -6.18 7.27
N THR A 394 24.45 -4.97 6.71
CA THR A 394 24.48 -3.71 7.46
C THR A 394 23.77 -2.59 6.68
N ASN A 395 23.29 -1.58 7.39
CA ASN A 395 22.66 -0.40 6.76
C ASN A 395 23.56 0.30 5.74
N ALA A 396 24.88 0.29 5.92
CA ALA A 396 25.82 0.99 5.05
C ALA A 396 26.04 0.28 3.69
N LYS A 397 25.84 -1.05 3.66
CA LYS A 397 26.04 -1.87 2.47
C LYS A 397 24.73 -2.13 1.72
N TRP A 398 23.60 -2.10 2.42
CA TRP A 398 22.29 -2.23 1.79
C TRP A 398 22.03 -1.06 0.82
N LYS A 399 21.42 -1.39 -0.31
CA LYS A 399 21.07 -0.43 -1.37
C LYS A 399 19.60 -0.62 -1.77
N GLY A 400 18.94 0.46 -2.13
CA GLY A 400 17.49 0.51 -2.33
C GLY A 400 16.71 0.63 -1.02
N SER A 401 15.38 0.46 -1.09
CA SER A 401 14.49 0.51 0.07
C SER A 401 14.84 -0.57 1.07
N PHE A 402 14.76 -0.23 2.35
CA PHE A 402 15.05 -1.18 3.42
C PHE A 402 13.97 -2.28 3.49
N PRO A 403 14.31 -3.52 3.90
CA PRO A 403 13.36 -4.62 3.99
C PRO A 403 12.07 -4.28 4.77
N ARG A 404 12.18 -3.56 5.89
CA ARG A 404 11.02 -3.10 6.66
C ARG A 404 10.08 -2.21 5.84
N GLU A 405 10.63 -1.26 5.10
CA GLU A 405 9.86 -0.32 4.28
C GLU A 405 9.20 -1.02 3.10
N MET A 406 9.91 -1.96 2.49
CA MET A 406 9.38 -2.82 1.44
C MET A 406 8.23 -3.67 1.96
N LEU A 407 8.38 -4.32 3.12
CA LEU A 407 7.32 -5.14 3.72
C LEU A 407 6.08 -4.30 4.04
N CYS A 408 6.26 -3.11 4.62
CA CYS A 408 5.16 -2.18 4.83
C CYS A 408 4.48 -1.74 3.52
N THR A 409 5.24 -1.59 2.43
CA THR A 409 4.70 -1.22 1.12
C THR A 409 3.92 -2.37 0.49
N PHE A 410 4.50 -3.57 0.49
CA PHE A 410 3.84 -4.80 0.06
C PHE A 410 2.52 -5.02 0.81
N CYS A 411 2.56 -4.98 2.15
CA CYS A 411 1.36 -5.16 2.96
C CYS A 411 0.28 -4.13 2.64
N ARG A 412 0.63 -2.84 2.52
CA ARG A 412 -0.34 -1.79 2.16
C ARG A 412 -0.99 -2.02 0.79
N GLN A 413 -0.21 -2.42 -0.22
CA GLN A 413 -0.73 -2.71 -1.56
C GLN A 413 -1.74 -3.87 -1.56
N HIS A 414 -1.54 -4.85 -0.68
CA HIS A 414 -2.39 -6.04 -0.50
C HIS A 414 -3.42 -5.92 0.63
N ARG A 415 -3.62 -4.73 1.20
CA ARG A 415 -4.58 -4.48 2.31
C ARG A 415 -4.28 -5.26 3.61
N LEU A 416 -2.99 -5.46 3.89
CA LEU A 416 -2.46 -6.09 5.09
C LEU A 416 -1.73 -5.08 5.97
N GLU A 417 -1.52 -5.43 7.24
CA GLU A 417 -0.79 -4.62 8.22
C GLU A 417 0.30 -5.48 8.92
N PRO A 418 1.59 -5.08 8.85
CA PRO A 418 2.64 -5.75 9.60
C PRO A 418 2.77 -5.15 11.01
N VAL A 419 2.81 -6.01 12.03
CA VAL A 419 3.00 -5.67 13.44
C VAL A 419 4.36 -6.20 13.87
N PHE A 420 5.24 -5.31 14.32
CA PHE A 420 6.60 -5.64 14.74
C PHE A 420 6.69 -5.68 16.27
N SER A 421 7.20 -6.79 16.80
CA SER A 421 7.37 -7.04 18.23
C SER A 421 8.87 -7.22 18.54
N PRO A 422 9.63 -6.14 18.76
CA PRO A 422 11.03 -6.23 19.13
C PRO A 422 11.17 -6.73 20.58
N GLN A 423 12.11 -7.64 20.80
CA GLN A 423 12.45 -8.20 22.10
C GLN A 423 13.92 -7.90 22.40
N SER A 424 14.21 -7.46 23.62
CA SER A 424 15.58 -7.29 24.13
C SER A 424 15.87 -8.34 25.18
N THR A 425 16.90 -9.16 24.97
CA THR A 425 17.44 -10.02 26.02
C THR A 425 18.55 -9.23 26.69
N LEU A 426 18.28 -8.69 27.88
CA LEU A 426 19.32 -8.18 28.75
C LEU A 426 20.03 -9.41 29.34
N GLU A 427 21.33 -9.55 29.14
CA GLU A 427 22.10 -10.51 29.93
C GLU A 427 22.00 -10.06 31.40
N GLU A 428 21.15 -10.74 32.18
CA GLU A 428 21.26 -10.69 33.63
C GLU A 428 22.64 -11.24 33.97
N SER A 429 23.57 -10.34 34.27
CA SER A 429 24.86 -10.66 34.89
C SER A 429 24.60 -11.66 36.01
N SER A 430 25.02 -12.90 35.79
CA SER A 430 24.93 -14.00 36.73
C SER A 430 25.80 -13.71 37.96
N MET A 431 25.27 -12.96 38.91
CA MET A 431 25.73 -12.97 40.29
C MET A 431 24.66 -13.63 41.12
N SER A 432 24.94 -14.89 41.47
CA SER A 432 24.16 -15.79 42.32
C SER A 432 23.34 -15.10 43.42
N PRO A 433 22.09 -15.53 43.69
CA PRO A 433 21.32 -15.01 44.81
C PRO A 433 21.80 -15.67 46.11
N LYS A 434 22.54 -14.91 46.94
CA LYS A 434 22.60 -15.24 48.37
C LYS A 434 21.29 -14.81 49.02
N SER A 435 20.73 -15.76 49.76
CA SER A 435 19.46 -15.72 50.47
C SER A 435 19.33 -14.51 51.40
N HIS A 436 18.10 -14.02 51.61
CA HIS A 436 17.47 -13.93 52.93
C HIS A 436 15.96 -13.56 52.84
N LYS A 437 15.14 -14.47 53.37
CA LYS A 437 13.86 -14.33 54.09
C LYS A 437 12.74 -13.38 53.58
N LYS A 438 11.66 -14.04 53.11
CA LYS A 438 10.22 -13.74 53.23
C LYS A 438 9.83 -12.67 54.27
N LEU A 439 9.02 -11.69 53.84
CA LEU A 439 7.78 -11.30 54.51
C LEU A 439 6.73 -10.82 53.49
N LYS A 440 5.47 -11.17 53.72
CA LYS A 440 4.28 -10.97 52.85
C LYS A 440 3.67 -9.56 52.98
N VAL A 441 2.78 -9.23 52.03
CA VAL A 441 1.52 -8.41 52.07
C VAL A 441 1.55 -7.28 51.03
N THR A 442 0.54 -6.92 50.23
CA THR A 442 -0.73 -7.46 49.69
C THR A 442 -1.22 -6.39 48.68
N ASP A 443 -1.70 -6.85 47.50
CA ASP A 443 -2.70 -6.31 46.55
C ASP A 443 -2.61 -4.99 45.74
N LEU A 444 -3.10 -5.14 44.48
CA LEU A 444 -3.72 -4.22 43.49
C LEU A 444 -2.84 -3.55 42.40
N PRO A 445 -3.39 -3.24 41.21
CA PRO A 445 -4.06 -4.11 40.24
C PRO A 445 -3.42 -4.04 38.84
N VAL A 446 -3.70 -5.05 38.02
CA VAL A 446 -3.35 -5.12 36.60
C VAL A 446 -4.03 -3.98 35.83
N LYS A 447 -3.26 -3.09 35.21
CA LYS A 447 -3.70 -2.22 34.12
C LYS A 447 -3.08 -2.70 32.82
N GLU A 448 -3.91 -3.27 31.95
CA GLU A 448 -3.60 -3.54 30.55
C GLU A 448 -3.36 -2.21 29.83
N ALA A 449 -2.12 -1.98 29.38
CA ALA A 449 -1.79 -0.88 28.48
C ALA A 449 -1.92 -1.38 27.04
N GLN A 450 -2.95 -0.89 26.35
CA GLN A 450 -3.13 -1.05 24.91
C GLN A 450 -2.01 -0.30 24.17
N TYR A 451 -1.14 -1.03 23.46
CA TYR A 451 -0.09 -0.44 22.64
C TYR A 451 -0.70 0.10 21.34
N ALA A 452 -0.76 1.44 21.24
CA ALA A 452 -1.04 2.13 19.99
C ALA A 452 0.20 2.11 19.08
N ASN A 453 0.00 1.63 17.85
CA ASN A 453 0.99 1.59 16.77
C ASN A 453 1.56 2.98 16.47
N GLY A 454 2.89 3.13 16.55
CA GLY A 454 3.57 4.37 16.20
C GLY A 454 5.08 4.40 16.50
N CYS A 455 5.85 3.37 16.12
CA CYS A 455 7.31 3.44 16.28
C CYS A 455 7.97 4.01 15.01
N VAL A 456 8.26 5.31 15.06
CA VAL A 456 9.15 6.04 14.13
C VAL A 456 10.57 5.95 14.67
N VAL A 457 11.50 5.58 13.78
CA VAL A 457 12.95 5.42 14.01
C VAL A 457 13.55 6.75 14.46
N ALA A 458 14.20 6.78 15.63
CA ALA A 458 15.04 7.88 16.03
C ALA A 458 16.46 7.67 15.48
N ALA A 459 16.91 8.59 14.62
CA ALA A 459 18.31 8.76 14.29
C ALA A 459 18.99 9.61 15.37
N GLY A 460 20.13 9.14 15.88
CA GLY A 460 21.11 9.95 16.61
C GLY A 460 21.10 9.80 18.13
N VAL A 461 21.88 8.84 18.65
CA VAL A 461 22.64 9.03 19.89
C VAL A 461 24.01 8.37 19.68
N LYS A 462 25.06 9.18 19.78
CA LYS A 462 26.45 8.74 19.77
C LYS A 462 26.84 8.36 21.20
N ASP A 463 27.43 7.17 21.31
CA ASP A 463 28.32 6.68 22.37
C ASP A 463 27.84 6.83 23.82
N SER A 464 26.98 5.90 24.24
CA SER A 464 26.99 5.40 25.63
C SER A 464 27.27 3.90 25.58
N VAL A 465 28.43 3.51 26.12
CA VAL A 465 28.92 2.15 26.44
C VAL A 465 27.92 1.05 26.08
N GLU A 466 28.26 0.27 25.04
CA GLU A 466 27.55 -0.91 24.58
C GLU A 466 27.24 -1.86 25.74
N SER A 467 26.05 -1.73 26.32
CA SER A 467 25.46 -2.81 27.12
C SER A 467 25.12 -3.92 26.14
N GLY A 468 25.73 -5.11 26.34
CA GLY A 468 25.67 -6.28 25.47
C GLY A 468 24.30 -6.95 25.39
N GLY A 469 23.24 -6.18 25.15
CA GLY A 469 21.91 -6.71 24.88
C GLY A 469 21.85 -7.29 23.47
N SER A 470 21.31 -8.50 23.35
CA SER A 470 20.96 -9.06 22.05
C SER A 470 19.48 -8.81 21.76
N PHE A 471 19.19 -8.36 20.54
CA PHE A 471 17.85 -8.00 20.10
C PHE A 471 17.31 -9.04 19.13
N ARG A 472 16.05 -9.40 19.33
CA ARG A 472 15.24 -10.18 18.38
C ARG A 472 14.04 -9.37 17.95
N CYS A 473 13.42 -9.74 16.85
CA CYS A 473 12.16 -9.16 16.44
C CYS A 473 11.29 -10.25 15.84
N GLU A 474 10.03 -10.25 16.24
CA GLU A 474 8.96 -11.01 15.60
C GLU A 474 8.14 -10.07 14.72
N VAL A 475 7.62 -10.58 13.61
CA VAL A 475 6.66 -9.85 12.77
C VAL A 475 5.43 -10.70 12.55
N LYS A 476 4.26 -10.10 12.76
CA LYS A 476 2.96 -10.69 12.49
C LYS A 476 2.25 -9.87 11.43
N ILE A 477 1.76 -10.53 10.38
CA ILE A 477 0.97 -9.89 9.32
C ILE A 477 -0.49 -10.29 9.50
N VAL A 478 -1.33 -9.28 9.57
CA VAL A 478 -2.78 -9.42 9.71
C VAL A 478 -3.51 -8.72 8.58
N SER A 479 -4.72 -9.17 8.28
CA SER A 479 -5.65 -8.44 7.41
C SER A 479 -6.14 -7.17 8.12
N LYS A 480 -6.74 -6.24 7.37
CA LYS A 480 -7.46 -5.10 7.97
C LYS A 480 -8.57 -5.51 8.94
N PHE A 481 -9.11 -6.73 8.80
CA PHE A 481 -10.14 -7.31 9.67
C PHE A 481 -9.54 -8.15 10.81
N GLN A 482 -8.23 -8.03 11.04
CA GLN A 482 -7.47 -8.76 12.06
C GLN A 482 -7.39 -10.28 11.82
N ASP A 483 -7.70 -10.74 10.61
CA ASP A 483 -7.47 -12.14 10.25
C ASP A 483 -5.97 -12.40 10.23
N PHE A 484 -5.56 -13.50 10.85
CA PHE A 484 -4.16 -13.93 10.84
C PHE A 484 -3.76 -14.42 9.45
N ILE A 485 -2.67 -13.87 8.90
CA ILE A 485 -2.10 -14.30 7.63
C ILE A 485 -0.83 -15.10 7.86
N LEU A 486 0.19 -14.47 8.46
CA LEU A 486 1.46 -15.11 8.79
C LEU A 486 2.18 -14.45 9.98
N GLU A 487 3.11 -15.17 10.58
CA GLU A 487 4.00 -14.74 11.66
C GLU A 487 5.40 -15.31 11.43
N CYS A 488 6.44 -14.51 11.65
CA CYS A 488 7.82 -14.94 11.56
C CYS A 488 8.56 -14.57 12.85
N SER A 489 9.13 -15.59 13.50
CA SER A 489 9.84 -15.49 14.77
C SER A 489 11.24 -16.13 14.66
N PRO A 490 12.19 -15.44 13.99
CA PRO A 490 13.53 -15.96 13.80
C PRO A 490 14.31 -16.09 15.11
N LYS A 491 15.16 -17.11 15.19
CA LYS A 491 16.03 -17.37 16.36
C LYS A 491 17.28 -16.49 16.41
N ASP A 492 17.62 -15.84 15.31
CA ASP A 492 18.81 -14.99 15.19
C ASP A 492 18.69 -13.78 16.13
N SER A 493 19.78 -13.41 16.79
CA SER A 493 19.86 -12.20 17.61
C SER A 493 20.91 -11.23 17.08
N PHE A 494 20.65 -9.93 17.23
CA PHE A 494 21.46 -8.86 16.66
C PHE A 494 21.87 -7.86 17.73
N LYS A 495 23.00 -7.18 17.54
CA LYS A 495 23.46 -6.12 18.46
C LYS A 495 22.59 -4.86 18.39
N LYS A 496 21.91 -4.63 17.27
CA LYS A 496 21.03 -3.48 17.05
C LYS A 496 19.60 -3.95 16.80
N GLN A 497 18.66 -3.27 17.45
CA GLN A 497 17.23 -3.49 17.23
C GLN A 497 16.81 -3.21 15.78
N SER A 498 17.43 -2.22 15.11
CA SER A 498 17.16 -1.94 13.70
C SER A 498 17.44 -3.17 12.83
N ASP A 499 18.56 -3.83 13.06
CA ASP A 499 19.07 -4.90 12.20
C ASP A 499 18.21 -6.16 12.37
N SER A 500 17.73 -6.43 13.59
CA SER A 500 16.77 -7.52 13.82
C SER A 500 15.45 -7.29 13.10
N ILE A 501 14.94 -6.04 13.06
CA ILE A 501 13.73 -5.68 12.32
C ILE A 501 13.94 -5.82 10.81
N GLN A 502 15.10 -5.41 10.28
CA GLN A 502 15.38 -5.55 8.85
C GLN A 502 15.51 -7.02 8.45
N ASN A 503 16.24 -7.82 9.24
CA ASN A 503 16.43 -9.25 8.98
C ASN A 503 15.11 -10.03 8.97
N VAL A 504 14.25 -9.83 9.99
CA VAL A 504 12.95 -10.53 10.01
C VAL A 504 12.06 -10.10 8.85
N SER A 505 12.09 -8.81 8.49
CA SER A 505 11.34 -8.32 7.33
C SER A 505 11.82 -8.95 6.03
N LEU A 506 13.15 -9.10 5.86
CA LEU A 506 13.73 -9.73 4.68
C LEU A 506 13.37 -11.21 4.57
N LYS A 507 13.40 -11.96 5.67
CA LYS A 507 12.99 -13.38 5.67
C LYS A 507 11.56 -13.57 5.17
N VAL A 508 10.63 -12.73 5.64
CA VAL A 508 9.24 -12.74 5.17
C VAL A 508 9.16 -12.36 3.70
N LEU A 509 9.86 -11.31 3.27
CA LEU A 509 9.88 -10.90 1.86
C LEU A 509 10.44 -11.97 0.94
N LEU A 510 11.51 -12.67 1.32
CA LEU A 510 12.10 -13.76 0.53
C LEU A 510 11.15 -14.95 0.38
N TRP A 511 10.46 -15.33 1.47
CA TRP A 511 9.46 -16.40 1.44
C TRP A 511 8.28 -16.03 0.53
N LEU A 512 7.76 -14.80 0.67
CA LEU A 512 6.73 -14.29 -0.22
C LEU A 512 7.23 -14.24 -1.67
N ASN A 513 8.45 -13.77 -1.92
CA ASN A 513 9.03 -13.69 -3.26
C ASN A 513 9.10 -15.05 -3.94
N ALA A 514 9.45 -16.10 -3.19
CA ALA A 514 9.44 -17.47 -3.70
C ALA A 514 8.03 -17.91 -4.13
N TYR A 515 7.00 -17.60 -3.32
CA TYR A 515 5.61 -17.86 -3.69
C TYR A 515 5.16 -17.09 -4.94
N PHE A 516 5.54 -15.82 -5.09
CA PHE A 516 5.16 -15.03 -6.27
C PHE A 516 5.90 -15.43 -7.56
N ARG A 517 7.09 -16.06 -7.44
CA ARG A 517 7.79 -16.62 -8.61
C ARG A 517 7.12 -17.89 -9.13
N ASP A 518 6.57 -18.71 -8.24
CA ASP A 518 5.79 -19.89 -8.61
C ASP A 518 4.56 -20.03 -7.68
N PRO A 519 3.42 -19.41 -8.06
CA PRO A 519 2.19 -19.49 -7.27
C PRO A 519 1.52 -20.87 -7.27
N THR A 520 2.03 -21.82 -8.06
CA THR A 520 1.52 -23.20 -8.18
C THR A 520 2.21 -24.18 -7.23
N VAL A 521 3.17 -23.70 -6.43
CA VAL A 521 3.89 -24.51 -5.44
C VAL A 521 2.90 -25.25 -4.52
N PRO A 522 3.01 -26.59 -4.41
CA PRO A 522 2.19 -27.39 -3.50
C PRO A 522 2.33 -26.94 -2.04
N LEU A 523 1.23 -27.05 -1.28
CA LEU A 523 1.18 -26.60 0.11
C LEU A 523 2.24 -27.28 0.99
N GLU A 524 2.61 -28.54 0.70
CA GLU A 524 3.66 -29.27 1.43
C GLU A 524 5.03 -28.60 1.28
N ARG A 525 5.37 -28.15 0.07
CA ARG A 525 6.62 -27.43 -0.20
C ARG A 525 6.60 -26.04 0.41
N LEU A 526 5.45 -25.38 0.36
CA LEU A 526 5.27 -24.07 0.99
C LEU A 526 5.48 -24.16 2.51
N ASN A 527 4.90 -25.17 3.17
CA ASN A 527 5.11 -25.44 4.60
C ASN A 527 6.58 -25.75 4.92
N ALA A 528 7.23 -26.62 4.16
CA ALA A 528 8.65 -26.94 4.38
C ALA A 528 9.56 -25.71 4.27
N SER A 529 9.29 -24.82 3.31
CA SER A 529 10.04 -23.56 3.17
C SER A 529 9.75 -22.56 4.30
N ALA A 530 8.53 -22.56 4.84
CA ALA A 530 8.14 -21.72 5.96
C ALA A 530 8.83 -22.16 7.25
N ASP A 531 8.87 -23.48 7.51
CA ASP A 531 9.54 -24.07 8.67
C ASP A 531 11.03 -23.71 8.73
N GLY A 532 11.72 -23.77 7.58
CA GLY A 532 13.14 -23.38 7.47
C GLY A 532 13.41 -21.92 7.86
N LEU A 533 12.41 -21.05 7.76
CA LEU A 533 12.49 -19.62 8.09
C LEU A 533 11.84 -19.26 9.43
N ASN A 534 11.30 -20.24 10.17
CA ASN A 534 10.47 -20.03 11.37
C ASN A 534 9.24 -19.15 11.07
N ILE A 535 8.57 -19.43 9.95
CA ILE A 535 7.33 -18.78 9.52
C ILE A 535 6.17 -19.72 9.82
N ARG A 536 5.15 -19.20 10.51
CA ARG A 536 3.85 -19.85 10.69
C ARG A 536 2.81 -19.07 9.90
N PHE A 537 1.97 -19.72 9.12
CA PHE A 537 0.90 -19.05 8.37
C PHE A 537 -0.40 -19.86 8.41
N ASP A 538 -1.52 -19.20 8.13
CA ASP A 538 -2.81 -19.88 7.93
C ASP A 538 -3.04 -20.12 6.43
N PRO A 539 -3.03 -21.38 5.95
CA PRO A 539 -3.12 -21.66 4.51
C PRO A 539 -4.40 -21.13 3.86
N GLN A 540 -5.54 -21.19 4.56
CA GLN A 540 -6.82 -20.77 3.99
C GLN A 540 -6.87 -19.26 3.77
N ASN A 541 -6.52 -18.47 4.79
CA ASN A 541 -6.47 -17.02 4.69
C ASN A 541 -5.35 -16.56 3.75
N PHE A 542 -4.19 -17.21 3.76
CA PHE A 542 -3.08 -16.88 2.87
C PHE A 542 -3.47 -17.07 1.41
N ILE A 543 -3.98 -18.25 1.04
CA ILE A 543 -4.42 -18.54 -0.33
C ILE A 543 -5.54 -17.56 -0.71
N LYS A 544 -6.55 -17.38 0.15
CA LYS A 544 -7.66 -16.45 -0.10
C LYS A 544 -7.19 -15.03 -0.44
N VAL A 545 -6.21 -14.50 0.30
CA VAL A 545 -5.66 -13.16 0.06
C VAL A 545 -4.93 -13.06 -1.28
N PHE A 546 -4.24 -14.12 -1.71
CA PHE A 546 -3.40 -14.10 -2.90
C PHE A 546 -3.97 -14.87 -4.12
N MET A 547 -5.23 -15.33 -4.08
CA MET A 547 -5.83 -16.14 -5.16
C MET A 547 -5.77 -15.47 -6.54
N LEU A 548 -5.98 -14.15 -6.61
CA LEU A 548 -5.94 -13.42 -7.88
C LEU A 548 -4.55 -13.46 -8.53
N CYS A 549 -3.48 -13.59 -7.74
CA CYS A 549 -2.14 -13.81 -8.24
C CYS A 549 -2.08 -15.13 -9.02
N GLN A 550 -2.55 -16.23 -8.42
CA GLN A 550 -2.57 -17.53 -9.09
C GLN A 550 -3.34 -17.49 -10.41
N HIS A 551 -4.44 -16.75 -10.50
CA HIS A 551 -5.22 -16.67 -11.74
C HIS A 551 -4.46 -15.98 -12.88
N ILE A 552 -3.69 -14.93 -12.57
CA ILE A 552 -2.85 -14.23 -13.56
C ILE A 552 -1.68 -15.10 -14.02
N HIS A 553 -1.12 -15.91 -13.12
CA HIS A 553 0.03 -16.76 -13.42
C HIS A 553 -0.37 -18.11 -14.06
N ASN A 554 -1.52 -18.70 -13.70
CA ASN A 554 -1.94 -20.02 -14.18
C ASN A 554 -2.31 -20.04 -15.67
N VAL A 555 -2.94 -18.98 -16.20
CA VAL A 555 -3.28 -18.92 -17.63
C VAL A 555 -2.03 -18.89 -18.50
N ARG A 556 -0.92 -18.36 -17.98
CA ARG A 556 0.37 -18.29 -18.70
C ARG A 556 1.08 -19.64 -18.78
N HIS A 557 0.85 -20.55 -17.84
CA HIS A 557 1.44 -21.89 -17.91
C HIS A 557 0.85 -22.75 -19.03
N ASN A 558 -0.42 -22.54 -19.40
CA ASN A 558 -1.05 -23.29 -20.49
C ASN A 558 -0.49 -22.92 -21.88
N GLU A 559 0.08 -21.71 -22.04
CA GLU A 559 0.77 -21.31 -23.28
C GLU A 559 2.22 -21.82 -23.35
N THR A 560 2.78 -22.31 -22.23
CA THR A 560 4.21 -22.67 -22.11
C THR A 560 4.43 -24.15 -21.76
N GLU A 561 3.50 -25.05 -22.11
CA GLU A 561 3.66 -26.49 -21.87
C GLU A 561 4.61 -27.21 -22.86
N GLU A 562 5.14 -26.52 -23.88
CA GLU A 562 6.24 -27.02 -24.72
C GLU A 562 7.58 -26.37 -24.33
N GLY A 563 8.10 -26.71 -23.15
CA GLY A 563 9.46 -26.32 -22.77
C GLY A 563 9.68 -26.17 -21.28
N LYS A 564 9.75 -27.27 -20.54
CA LYS A 564 10.17 -27.28 -19.14
C LYS A 564 11.63 -26.81 -19.01
N SER A 565 11.84 -25.52 -18.77
CA SER A 565 13.05 -25.05 -18.07
C SER A 565 12.74 -24.96 -16.58
N VAL A 566 13.06 -26.04 -15.87
CA VAL A 566 13.05 -26.08 -14.41
C VAL A 566 14.20 -25.20 -13.94
N CYS A 567 13.93 -23.96 -13.55
CA CYS A 567 14.87 -23.21 -12.73
C CYS A 567 14.88 -23.90 -11.36
N SER A 568 15.95 -24.65 -11.10
CA SER A 568 16.13 -25.46 -9.90
C SER A 568 15.90 -24.63 -8.64
N ASN A 569 14.94 -25.05 -7.82
CA ASN A 569 14.81 -24.63 -6.44
C ASN A 569 16.11 -24.95 -5.70
N SER A 570 16.95 -23.94 -5.53
CA SER A 570 18.19 -24.02 -4.77
C SER A 570 18.02 -23.25 -3.45
N MET A 571 17.19 -23.76 -2.55
CA MET A 571 17.48 -23.64 -1.12
C MET A 571 18.54 -24.72 -0.83
N ASN A 572 19.76 -24.29 -0.51
CA ASN A 572 20.99 -25.08 -0.39
C ASN A 572 21.67 -25.45 -1.71
N VAL A 573 22.47 -24.53 -2.26
CA VAL A 573 23.64 -24.92 -3.06
C VAL A 573 24.86 -24.26 -2.43
N SER A 574 25.69 -25.11 -1.82
CA SER A 574 27.09 -24.83 -1.53
C SER A 574 27.78 -24.30 -2.77
N TYR A 575 28.60 -23.26 -2.61
CA TYR A 575 29.58 -22.85 -3.61
C TYR A 575 30.27 -24.09 -4.19
N ALA A 576 30.25 -24.20 -5.52
CA ALA A 576 30.72 -25.30 -6.37
C ALA A 576 29.66 -26.37 -6.73
N LEU A 577 29.09 -26.24 -7.94
CA LEU A 577 29.09 -27.34 -8.91
C LEU A 577 29.10 -26.78 -10.35
N PRO A 578 29.91 -27.32 -11.27
CA PRO A 578 30.07 -26.88 -12.66
C PRO A 578 29.01 -27.55 -13.56
N GLY A 579 28.39 -26.81 -14.48
CA GLY A 579 27.47 -27.44 -15.43
C GLY A 579 26.46 -26.57 -16.18
N SER A 580 26.42 -25.24 -15.97
CA SER A 580 25.79 -24.35 -16.96
C SER A 580 26.89 -23.93 -17.94
N GLU A 581 26.78 -24.33 -19.21
CA GLU A 581 27.72 -23.97 -20.26
C GLU A 581 27.72 -22.44 -20.45
N PHE A 582 28.61 -21.76 -19.72
CA PHE A 582 28.99 -20.39 -20.04
C PHE A 582 29.63 -20.40 -21.43
N ARG A 583 29.06 -19.66 -22.38
CA ARG A 583 29.87 -19.18 -23.52
C ARG A 583 31.04 -18.42 -22.91
N SER A 584 32.25 -18.93 -23.13
CA SER A 584 33.50 -18.47 -22.55
C SER A 584 33.60 -16.94 -22.58
N LEU A 585 33.66 -16.32 -21.39
CA LEU A 585 33.93 -14.90 -21.24
C LEU A 585 35.43 -14.69 -21.53
N ASN A 586 35.76 -14.04 -22.65
CA ASN A 586 37.13 -13.63 -22.94
C ASN A 586 37.49 -12.41 -22.07
N ILE A 587 37.83 -12.63 -20.79
CA ILE A 587 38.31 -11.58 -19.89
C ILE A 587 39.85 -11.59 -19.92
N GLU A 588 40.44 -10.73 -20.76
CA GLU A 588 41.88 -10.55 -20.87
C GLU A 588 42.35 -9.35 -20.03
N GLY A 589 43.43 -9.52 -19.27
CA GLY A 589 44.04 -8.45 -18.48
C GLY A 589 45.05 -8.95 -17.44
N PRO A 590 45.95 -8.07 -16.96
CA PRO A 590 47.03 -8.44 -16.04
C PRO A 590 46.54 -8.90 -14.66
N ASP A 591 45.34 -8.51 -14.26
CA ASP A 591 44.69 -8.86 -12.98
C ASP A 591 43.52 -9.84 -13.16
N SER A 592 43.41 -10.48 -14.33
CA SER A 592 42.39 -11.50 -14.61
C SER A 592 42.50 -12.66 -13.60
N GLY A 593 41.45 -12.85 -12.79
CA GLY A 593 41.40 -13.86 -11.71
C GLY A 593 41.45 -13.32 -10.27
N VAL A 594 41.57 -12.01 -10.04
CA VAL A 594 41.44 -11.43 -8.69
C VAL A 594 39.95 -11.26 -8.35
N THR A 595 39.41 -12.17 -7.54
CA THR A 595 38.00 -12.11 -7.13
C THR A 595 37.81 -11.11 -5.98
N PRO A 596 36.86 -10.17 -6.06
CA PRO A 596 36.55 -9.28 -4.95
C PRO A 596 35.99 -10.05 -3.75
N SER A 597 36.24 -9.57 -2.53
CA SER A 597 35.84 -10.26 -1.30
C SER A 597 34.33 -10.20 -1.06
N ASN A 598 33.75 -11.27 -0.51
CA ASN A 598 32.34 -11.30 -0.11
C ASN A 598 31.99 -10.14 0.84
N GLY A 599 30.86 -9.49 0.59
CA GLY A 599 30.42 -8.32 1.34
C GLY A 599 31.15 -7.02 1.00
N SER A 600 31.99 -7.00 -0.04
CA SER A 600 32.47 -5.74 -0.63
C SER A 600 31.39 -5.12 -1.52
N LEU A 601 31.43 -3.80 -1.68
CA LEU A 601 30.59 -3.07 -2.61
C LEU A 601 31.35 -2.91 -3.94
N SER A 602 30.72 -3.34 -5.03
CA SER A 602 31.20 -3.06 -6.39
C SER A 602 30.34 -1.98 -7.02
N SER A 603 30.97 -1.04 -7.72
CA SER A 603 30.29 -0.10 -8.63
C SER A 603 30.58 -0.53 -10.06
N VAL A 604 29.53 -0.62 -10.86
CA VAL A 604 29.60 -0.99 -12.28
C VAL A 604 28.78 -0.01 -13.12
N SER A 605 29.23 0.20 -14.35
CA SER A 605 28.40 0.73 -15.42
C SER A 605 27.92 -0.43 -16.27
N TYR A 606 26.64 -0.48 -16.62
CA TYR A 606 26.07 -1.54 -17.43
C TYR A 606 25.02 -1.02 -18.42
N SER A 607 24.82 -1.79 -19.49
CA SER A 607 23.73 -1.60 -20.44
C SER A 607 23.14 -2.94 -20.89
N VAL A 608 21.82 -3.03 -20.88
CA VAL A 608 21.02 -4.22 -21.23
C VAL A 608 20.25 -3.93 -22.49
N SER A 609 20.36 -4.79 -23.50
CA SER A 609 19.65 -4.66 -24.76
C SER A 609 18.97 -5.95 -25.19
N LEU A 610 17.78 -5.83 -25.77
CA LEU A 610 17.13 -6.94 -26.48
C LEU A 610 17.75 -7.10 -27.87
N VAL A 611 18.01 -8.35 -28.28
CA VAL A 611 18.58 -8.69 -29.58
C VAL A 611 17.70 -9.74 -30.27
N THR A 612 17.39 -9.53 -31.56
CA THR A 612 16.60 -10.47 -32.38
C THR A 612 17.49 -11.47 -33.12
N GLU A 613 16.90 -12.58 -33.57
CA GLU A 613 17.58 -13.60 -34.38
C GLU A 613 18.25 -12.96 -35.62
N GLY A 614 19.54 -13.28 -35.85
CA GLY A 614 20.35 -12.70 -36.92
C GLY A 614 21.09 -11.38 -36.61
N GLU A 615 21.06 -10.88 -35.36
CA GLU A 615 21.72 -9.64 -34.89
C GLU A 615 21.35 -8.34 -35.66
N HIS A 616 20.27 -8.35 -36.45
CA HIS A 616 19.91 -7.19 -37.28
C HIS A 616 19.29 -6.02 -36.51
N MET A 617 18.77 -6.25 -35.30
CA MET A 617 18.16 -5.22 -34.45
C MET A 617 18.59 -5.35 -32.98
N LYS A 618 19.02 -4.24 -32.40
CA LYS A 618 19.41 -4.11 -30.98
C LYS A 618 18.63 -2.96 -30.35
N GLU A 619 17.85 -3.25 -29.32
CA GLU A 619 17.06 -2.25 -28.59
C GLU A 619 17.53 -2.13 -27.14
N LEU A 620 17.91 -0.93 -26.71
CA LEU A 620 18.32 -0.66 -25.34
C LEU A 620 17.09 -0.71 -24.41
N LEU A 621 17.18 -1.48 -23.33
CA LEU A 621 16.13 -1.64 -22.33
C LEU A 621 16.43 -0.91 -21.02
N GLU A 622 17.67 -1.00 -20.57
CA GLU A 622 18.10 -0.48 -19.27
C GLU A 622 19.59 -0.16 -19.34
N SER A 623 20.00 0.95 -18.73
CA SER A 623 21.43 1.26 -18.57
C SER A 623 21.65 2.09 -17.33
N SER A 624 22.83 1.95 -16.74
CA SER A 624 23.26 2.76 -15.60
C SER A 624 24.75 3.04 -15.68
N ASP A 625 25.14 4.29 -15.42
CA ASP A 625 26.54 4.71 -15.41
C ASP A 625 27.22 4.42 -14.05
N ASP A 626 26.43 4.37 -12.97
CA ASP A 626 26.92 4.09 -11.63
C ASP A 626 25.91 3.25 -10.86
N PHE A 627 26.20 1.94 -10.76
CA PHE A 627 25.35 0.98 -10.09
C PHE A 627 26.15 0.20 -9.04
N GLU A 628 25.85 0.48 -7.76
CA GLU A 628 26.54 -0.17 -6.64
C GLU A 628 25.79 -1.39 -6.09
N PHE A 629 26.46 -2.51 -5.89
CA PHE A 629 25.85 -3.68 -5.25
C PHE A 629 26.84 -4.44 -4.35
N GLU A 630 26.30 -5.16 -3.35
CA GLU A 630 27.08 -5.96 -2.42
C GLU A 630 27.32 -7.37 -3.00
N ILE A 631 28.59 -7.76 -3.11
CA ILE A 631 28.99 -9.06 -3.65
C ILE A 631 28.67 -10.18 -2.66
N ALA A 632 28.22 -11.32 -3.19
CA ALA A 632 27.77 -12.53 -2.51
C ALA A 632 26.51 -12.33 -1.65
N SER A 633 25.79 -11.22 -1.84
CA SER A 633 24.50 -10.98 -1.19
C SER A 633 23.31 -11.40 -2.07
N GLY A 634 23.53 -11.65 -3.36
CA GLY A 634 22.47 -11.87 -4.35
C GLY A 634 21.71 -10.59 -4.70
N ALA A 635 22.37 -9.42 -4.62
CA ALA A 635 21.76 -8.12 -4.91
C ALA A 635 21.56 -7.82 -6.41
N VAL A 636 22.09 -8.67 -7.29
CA VAL A 636 21.97 -8.59 -8.75
C VAL A 636 21.67 -9.95 -9.34
N ILE A 637 21.32 -10.00 -10.61
CA ILE A 637 21.15 -11.27 -11.33
C ILE A 637 22.44 -12.10 -11.28
N PRO A 638 22.36 -13.45 -11.17
CA PRO A 638 23.54 -14.30 -10.98
C PRO A 638 24.59 -14.16 -12.09
N HIS A 639 24.15 -13.94 -13.33
CA HIS A 639 25.03 -13.74 -14.49
C HIS A 639 25.91 -12.50 -14.32
N LEU A 640 25.32 -11.37 -13.92
CA LEU A 640 26.05 -10.12 -13.70
C LEU A 640 27.04 -10.26 -12.54
N GLU A 641 26.63 -10.86 -11.43
CA GLU A 641 27.53 -11.07 -10.28
C GLU A 641 28.74 -11.93 -10.66
N THR A 642 28.51 -13.02 -11.39
CA THR A 642 29.58 -13.94 -11.83
C THR A 642 30.59 -13.24 -12.74
N VAL A 643 30.11 -12.41 -13.68
CA VAL A 643 30.96 -11.64 -14.58
C VAL A 643 31.80 -10.63 -13.79
N VAL A 644 31.17 -9.85 -12.91
CA VAL A 644 31.86 -8.83 -12.10
C VAL A 644 32.88 -9.46 -11.15
N MET A 645 32.60 -10.66 -10.62
CA MET A 645 33.56 -11.39 -9.78
C MET A 645 34.84 -11.81 -10.52
N GLN A 646 34.82 -11.87 -11.85
CA GLN A 646 35.98 -12.21 -12.68
C GLN A 646 36.69 -10.97 -13.26
N MET A 647 36.13 -9.78 -13.05
CA MET A 647 36.63 -8.52 -13.60
C MET A 647 37.45 -7.73 -12.57
N THR A 648 38.38 -6.94 -13.08
CA THR A 648 39.11 -5.90 -12.35
C THR A 648 38.60 -4.52 -12.78
N VAL A 649 38.79 -3.52 -11.91
CA VAL A 649 38.40 -2.13 -12.15
C VAL A 649 38.94 -1.64 -13.50
N GLY A 650 38.04 -1.13 -14.35
CA GLY A 650 38.36 -0.61 -15.68
C GLY A 650 38.21 -1.62 -16.83
N GLN A 651 37.91 -2.89 -16.54
CA GLN A 651 37.56 -3.86 -17.58
C GLN A 651 36.09 -3.73 -18.02
N SER A 652 35.79 -4.25 -19.22
CA SER A 652 34.43 -4.37 -19.76
C SER A 652 34.21 -5.80 -20.26
N ALA A 653 32.99 -6.30 -20.14
CA ALA A 653 32.65 -7.66 -20.54
C ALA A 653 31.25 -7.71 -21.14
N PHE A 654 31.02 -8.61 -22.08
CA PHE A 654 29.70 -8.79 -22.70
C PHE A 654 29.22 -10.21 -22.44
N PHE A 655 27.95 -10.35 -22.08
CA PHE A 655 27.32 -11.66 -21.95
C PHE A 655 25.89 -11.64 -22.46
N SER A 656 25.39 -12.82 -22.83
CA SER A 656 24.00 -13.01 -23.23
C SER A 656 23.31 -13.96 -22.26
N MET A 657 22.02 -13.77 -22.05
CA MET A 657 21.20 -14.61 -21.19
C MET A 657 19.82 -14.82 -21.79
N ASP A 658 19.14 -15.89 -21.39
CA ASP A 658 17.76 -16.14 -21.78
C ASP A 658 16.84 -14.99 -21.38
N LEU A 659 15.73 -14.84 -22.11
CA LEU A 659 14.76 -13.79 -21.86
C LEU A 659 14.13 -13.95 -20.47
N PRO A 660 14.17 -12.90 -19.62
CA PRO A 660 13.38 -12.89 -18.40
C PRO A 660 11.90 -12.79 -18.73
N HIS A 661 11.05 -12.92 -17.70
CA HIS A 661 9.61 -12.75 -17.86
C HIS A 661 9.27 -11.46 -18.61
N GLN A 662 8.40 -11.57 -19.62
CA GLN A 662 7.99 -10.47 -20.49
C GLN A 662 7.59 -9.20 -19.73
N GLU A 663 6.95 -9.32 -18.56
CA GLU A 663 6.57 -8.17 -17.74
C GLU A 663 7.75 -7.34 -17.26
N LEU A 664 8.90 -7.96 -16.97
CA LEU A 664 10.12 -7.25 -16.59
C LEU A 664 10.69 -6.48 -17.79
N ILE A 665 10.65 -7.07 -18.99
CA ILE A 665 11.10 -6.43 -20.22
C ILE A 665 10.21 -5.23 -20.54
N LEU A 666 8.88 -5.40 -20.50
CA LEU A 666 7.91 -4.34 -20.78
C LEU A 666 7.94 -3.23 -19.71
N ALA A 667 8.27 -3.56 -18.46
CA ALA A 667 8.45 -2.57 -17.39
C ALA A 667 9.77 -1.77 -17.49
N ALA A 668 10.80 -2.38 -18.08
CA ALA A 668 12.10 -1.73 -18.33
C ALA A 668 12.06 -0.85 -19.58
N ALA A 669 11.49 -1.35 -20.68
CA ALA A 669 11.47 -0.66 -21.97
C ALA A 669 10.75 0.69 -21.94
N ASP A 670 11.32 1.69 -22.62
CA ASP A 670 10.73 3.02 -22.76
C ASP A 670 9.51 3.02 -23.69
N ASP A 671 9.53 2.20 -24.76
CA ASP A 671 8.40 2.01 -25.67
C ASP A 671 7.90 0.55 -25.64
N SER A 672 7.16 0.21 -24.59
CA SER A 672 6.63 -1.15 -24.40
C SER A 672 5.72 -1.61 -25.57
N ALA A 673 5.09 -0.69 -26.31
CA ALA A 673 4.23 -1.04 -27.44
C ALA A 673 5.06 -1.59 -28.62
N ARG A 674 6.22 -0.97 -28.89
CA ARG A 674 7.17 -1.45 -29.90
C ARG A 674 7.84 -2.77 -29.52
N MET A 675 7.97 -3.05 -28.23
CA MET A 675 8.57 -4.28 -27.72
C MET A 675 7.72 -5.53 -27.93
N LEU A 676 6.39 -5.41 -27.92
CA LEU A 676 5.49 -6.57 -28.01
C LEU A 676 5.73 -7.43 -29.28
N PRO A 677 5.83 -6.85 -30.49
CA PRO A 677 6.20 -7.61 -31.70
C PRO A 677 7.64 -8.14 -31.70
N LEU A 678 8.56 -7.50 -30.99
CA LEU A 678 9.97 -7.93 -30.96
C LEU A 678 10.13 -9.17 -30.08
N LEU A 679 9.35 -9.27 -29.00
CA LEU A 679 9.37 -10.39 -28.07
C LEU A 679 8.95 -11.73 -28.69
N SER A 680 8.13 -11.71 -29.75
CA SER A 680 7.81 -12.92 -30.51
C SER A 680 8.92 -13.36 -31.47
N SER A 681 9.96 -12.55 -31.65
CA SER A 681 11.09 -12.78 -32.59
C SER A 681 12.48 -12.77 -31.93
N SER A 682 12.54 -12.52 -30.62
CA SER A 682 13.78 -12.41 -29.85
C SER A 682 14.09 -13.70 -29.09
N GLU A 683 15.38 -14.02 -28.95
CA GLU A 683 15.82 -15.23 -28.24
C GLU A 683 16.56 -14.94 -26.92
N PHE A 684 17.27 -13.81 -26.79
CA PHE A 684 18.13 -13.52 -25.64
C PHE A 684 18.28 -12.02 -25.33
N LEU A 685 18.65 -11.71 -24.09
CA LEU A 685 19.15 -10.40 -23.66
C LEU A 685 20.66 -10.33 -23.77
N ARG A 686 21.20 -9.21 -24.25
CA ARG A 686 22.63 -8.92 -24.26
C ARG A 686 22.96 -7.82 -23.25
N ASN A 687 23.87 -8.13 -22.33
CA ASN A 687 24.40 -7.20 -21.34
C ASN A 687 25.83 -6.82 -21.71
N ASN A 688 26.19 -5.55 -21.49
CA ASN A 688 27.53 -4.97 -21.61
C ASN A 688 27.87 -4.25 -20.32
#